data_AF-A0A6B7JG71-F1
#
_entry.id   AF-A0A6B7JG71-F1
#
_cell.length_a   1.000
_cell.length_b   1.000
_cell.length_c   1.000
_cell.angle_alpha   90.00
_cell.angle_beta   90.00
_cell.angle_gamma   90.00
#
_symmetry.space_group_name_H-M   'P 1'
#
loop_
_entity.id
_entity.type
_entity.pdbx_description
1 polymer ?
#
loop_
_entity_poly.entity_id
_entity_poly.type
_entity_poly.pdbx_seq_one_letter_code
_entity_poly.pdbx_strand_id
1 'polypeptide(L)'
;MNMNNTKLNARALPSFIDYFNGIYGFATGIKDIMNMIFKTDTGGDLTLDEILKNQQLLNEISGKLDGVNGSLNDLIAQGNLNTELSKEILKIANEQNQVLNDVNNKLDAINTMLNIYLPKITSMLSDVMKQNYALSLQIEYLSRQLQEISDKLDVINLNVLINSTLTEITPSYQRIKYVNEKFDKLTFATESTLRAKQGIFNEDSFDNNTLENLTDLAELAKSITKNDVDSFEFYLHTFHDVLIGNNLFGRSALKTASELITKDEIKTSGSEIGKVYSFLIVLTSLQAKAFLTLTTCRKLLGLSDIDYTSIMNEHLNNEKNEFRDNILPALSNKFSNPSYAKTIGSDNYAKVILESEPGYALVGFEIINDPIPVLKAYKAKLKQNYQVDNQSLSEIVYLDIDKLFCPENSEQKYYTKNLTFPDGYVITKITFEKKLNNLIYEATANFYDPSTGDIDLNKKQVESTFPQTDYITMDIGDDDGIYMPLGVISETFLTPINSFGLEVDAKSKTLTLKCKSYLRELLLATDLSNKETKLIVPPSGFISNIVENGSIEEDNLEPWKANNKNAYVDHTGGVNGTKALYVHKDGGISQFIGDKLKPKTEYVIQYTVKGKPSIHLKDENTGYIHYEDTNNNLEDYQTINKRFTTGTDLKGVYLILKSQNGDEAWGDNFIILEISPSEKLLSPELINTNNWTSTGSTNISGNTLTLYQGGRGILKQNLQLDSFSTYRVYFSVSGDANVRIRNSREVLFEKRYMSGAKDVSEMFTTKFEKDNFYIELSQGNNLYGGPIVHFYDVSIK
;
A
#
# COMPACT_ATOMS: atom_id res chain seq x y z
N MET A 1 30.08 -10.08 -11.60
CA MET A 1 30.94 -9.32 -10.65
C MET A 1 31.01 -7.87 -11.10
N ASN A 2 30.19 -7.03 -10.48
CA ASN A 2 30.42 -5.61 -10.18
C ASN A 2 29.31 -5.27 -9.18
N MET A 3 29.60 -5.58 -7.91
CA MET A 3 28.77 -5.26 -6.76
C MET A 3 28.96 -3.79 -6.43
N ASN A 4 27.99 -2.96 -6.78
CA ASN A 4 27.72 -1.66 -6.15
C ASN A 4 26.23 -1.32 -6.41
N ASN A 5 25.36 -2.19 -5.90
CA ASN A 5 23.95 -1.87 -5.68
C ASN A 5 23.81 -1.54 -4.20
N THR A 6 24.06 -0.29 -3.84
CA THR A 6 23.56 0.28 -2.59
C THR A 6 22.04 0.28 -2.67
N LYS A 7 21.44 -0.74 -2.07
CA LYS A 7 20.00 -0.89 -1.83
C LYS A 7 19.48 0.36 -1.12
N LEU A 8 18.78 1.22 -1.86
CA LEU A 8 17.86 2.21 -1.33
C LEU A 8 16.46 1.77 -1.76
N ASN A 9 15.61 1.55 -0.76
CA ASN A 9 14.27 1.01 -0.88
C ASN A 9 13.45 1.71 -1.97
N ALA A 10 12.72 0.91 -2.74
CA ALA A 10 11.73 1.33 -3.71
C ALA A 10 10.74 2.31 -3.06
N ARG A 11 10.80 3.61 -3.39
CA ARG A 11 9.70 4.52 -3.06
C ARG A 11 8.51 4.18 -3.95
N ALA A 12 7.40 3.88 -3.29
CA ALA A 12 6.08 3.68 -3.90
C ALA A 12 5.70 4.90 -4.74
N LEU A 13 5.13 4.66 -5.93
CA LEU A 13 4.26 5.66 -6.57
C LEU A 13 3.10 5.92 -5.61
N PRO A 14 2.47 7.11 -5.64
CA PRO A 14 1.41 7.46 -4.70
C PRO A 14 0.37 6.34 -4.65
N SER A 15 0.24 5.65 -3.51
CA SER A 15 -0.97 4.88 -3.25
C SER A 15 -2.13 5.86 -3.31
N PHE A 16 -3.12 5.63 -4.16
CA PHE A 16 -4.32 6.46 -4.16
C PHE A 16 -5.22 6.02 -3.00
N ILE A 17 -5.66 6.98 -2.17
CA ILE A 17 -6.71 6.72 -1.16
C ILE A 17 -8.06 6.86 -1.88
N ASP A 18 -8.30 5.97 -2.84
CA ASP A 18 -9.57 5.88 -3.56
C ASP A 18 -9.90 4.41 -3.85
N TYR A 19 -11.12 4.17 -4.29
CA TYR A 19 -11.59 2.82 -4.57
C TYR A 19 -11.03 2.28 -5.88
N PHE A 20 -10.38 1.12 -5.78
CA PHE A 20 -10.20 0.23 -6.90
C PHE A 20 -11.48 -0.58 -7.11
N ASN A 21 -12.12 -0.42 -8.27
CA ASN A 21 -13.47 -0.93 -8.51
C ASN A 21 -13.53 -2.38 -9.03
N GLY A 22 -12.45 -3.15 -8.86
CA GLY A 22 -12.35 -4.52 -9.35
C GLY A 22 -12.25 -4.62 -10.88
N ILE A 23 -12.19 -5.86 -11.37
CA ILE A 23 -12.16 -6.16 -12.81
C ILE A 23 -13.48 -5.74 -13.46
N TYR A 24 -14.61 -5.92 -12.75
CA TYR A 24 -15.93 -5.50 -13.22
C TYR A 24 -16.01 -3.98 -13.46
N GLY A 25 -15.54 -3.16 -12.51
CA GLY A 25 -15.52 -1.71 -12.66
C GLY A 25 -14.63 -1.25 -13.80
N PHE A 26 -13.42 -1.84 -13.91
CA PHE A 26 -12.49 -1.55 -15.00
C PHE A 26 -13.09 -1.89 -16.38
N ALA A 27 -13.64 -3.11 -16.54
CA ALA A 27 -14.24 -3.56 -17.79
C ALA A 27 -15.46 -2.72 -18.20
N THR A 28 -16.26 -2.29 -17.22
CA THR A 28 -17.39 -1.38 -17.47
C THR A 28 -16.92 -0.01 -17.94
N GLY A 29 -15.89 0.55 -17.30
CA GLY A 29 -15.28 1.82 -17.74
C GLY A 29 -14.75 1.74 -19.17
N ILE A 30 -14.05 0.66 -19.53
CA ILE A 30 -13.58 0.43 -20.91
C ILE A 30 -14.74 0.29 -21.89
N LYS A 31 -15.78 -0.46 -21.53
CA LYS A 31 -16.99 -0.62 -22.35
C LYS A 31 -17.66 0.74 -22.63
N ASP A 32 -17.73 1.62 -21.64
CA ASP A 32 -18.32 2.95 -21.80
C ASP A 32 -17.49 3.82 -22.77
N ILE A 33 -16.15 3.73 -22.71
CA ILE A 33 -15.26 4.39 -23.67
C ILE A 33 -15.47 3.83 -25.09
N MET A 34 -15.55 2.50 -25.25
CA MET A 34 -15.80 1.88 -26.55
C MET A 34 -17.15 2.33 -27.14
N ASN A 35 -18.19 2.40 -26.31
CA ASN A 35 -19.50 2.91 -26.72
C ASN A 35 -19.46 4.38 -27.13
N MET A 36 -18.63 5.20 -26.47
CA MET A 36 -18.40 6.60 -26.86
C MET A 36 -17.69 6.68 -28.22
N ILE A 37 -16.69 5.84 -28.47
CA ILE A 37 -15.99 5.75 -29.76
C ILE A 37 -16.96 5.38 -30.89
N PHE A 38 -17.82 4.36 -30.70
CA PHE A 38 -18.80 3.96 -31.72
C PHE A 38 -19.79 5.07 -32.07
N LYS A 39 -20.19 5.88 -31.08
CA LYS A 39 -21.10 7.02 -31.29
C LYS A 39 -20.44 8.23 -31.94
N THR A 40 -19.12 8.23 -32.11
CA THR A 40 -18.40 9.30 -32.79
C THR A 40 -18.62 9.19 -34.30
N ASP A 41 -19.38 10.14 -34.85
CA ASP A 41 -19.59 10.25 -36.29
C ASP A 41 -18.48 11.10 -36.92
N THR A 42 -17.73 10.49 -37.84
CA THR A 42 -16.60 11.09 -38.56
C THR A 42 -16.96 11.63 -39.95
N GLY A 43 -18.24 11.54 -40.37
CA GLY A 43 -18.75 12.27 -41.53
C GLY A 43 -18.52 11.67 -42.92
N GLY A 44 -18.05 10.41 -43.05
CA GLY A 44 -17.95 9.69 -44.33
C GLY A 44 -16.82 8.64 -44.37
N ASP A 45 -16.75 7.86 -45.46
CA ASP A 45 -15.75 6.79 -45.73
C ASP A 45 -14.32 7.31 -46.01
N LEU A 46 -13.99 8.54 -45.58
CA LEU A 46 -12.66 9.11 -45.75
C LEU A 46 -11.71 8.51 -44.71
N THR A 47 -10.57 8.00 -45.16
CA THR A 47 -9.57 7.35 -44.30
C THR A 47 -8.34 8.25 -44.10
N LEU A 48 -7.66 8.14 -42.96
CA LEU A 48 -6.38 8.86 -42.73
C LEU A 48 -5.31 8.51 -43.80
N ASP A 49 -5.47 7.37 -44.49
CA ASP A 49 -4.64 6.91 -45.61
C ASP A 49 -4.76 7.80 -46.87
N GLU A 50 -5.89 8.48 -47.07
CA GLU A 50 -6.09 9.38 -48.21
C GLU A 50 -5.32 10.71 -48.06
N ILE A 51 -5.01 11.12 -46.83
CA ILE A 51 -4.16 12.29 -46.51
C ILE A 51 -2.71 12.01 -46.91
N LEU A 52 -2.21 10.80 -46.65
CA LEU A 52 -0.83 10.40 -46.92
C LEU A 52 -0.54 10.25 -48.43
N LYS A 53 -1.59 10.05 -49.25
CA LYS A 53 -1.48 9.99 -50.71
C LYS A 53 -1.25 11.35 -51.38
N ASN A 54 -1.17 12.45 -50.62
CA ASN A 54 -0.86 13.78 -51.15
C ASN A 54 0.55 13.92 -51.77
N GLN A 55 1.46 12.97 -51.50
CA GLN A 55 2.75 12.91 -52.21
C GLN A 55 2.62 12.24 -53.60
N GLN A 56 1.73 11.26 -53.74
CA GLN A 56 1.37 10.69 -55.05
C GLN A 56 0.55 11.69 -55.89
N LEU A 57 -0.28 12.51 -55.25
CA LEU A 57 -1.00 13.65 -55.84
C LEU A 57 -0.06 14.60 -56.60
N LEU A 58 1.03 15.06 -56.00
CA LEU A 58 1.96 15.98 -56.65
C LEU A 58 2.62 15.35 -57.88
N ASN A 59 2.94 14.06 -57.82
CA ASN A 59 3.50 13.33 -58.96
C ASN A 59 2.48 13.10 -60.08
N GLU A 60 1.21 12.80 -59.75
CA GLU A 60 0.14 12.64 -60.74
C GLU A 60 -0.23 13.98 -61.41
N ILE A 61 -0.31 15.07 -60.63
CA ILE A 61 -0.55 16.42 -61.14
C ILE A 61 0.61 16.85 -62.04
N SER A 62 1.86 16.61 -61.62
CA SER A 62 3.04 16.90 -62.44
C SER A 62 3.01 16.15 -63.77
N GLY A 63 2.71 14.85 -63.76
CA GLY A 63 2.65 14.02 -64.98
C GLY A 63 1.52 14.43 -65.94
N LYS A 64 0.37 14.87 -65.43
CA LYS A 64 -0.73 15.39 -66.27
C LYS A 64 -0.46 16.80 -66.78
N LEU A 65 0.18 17.67 -65.98
CA LEU A 65 0.64 18.99 -66.41
C LEU A 65 1.73 18.89 -67.49
N ASP A 66 2.61 17.89 -67.42
CA ASP A 66 3.58 17.60 -68.48
C ASP A 66 2.88 17.20 -69.79
N GLY A 67 1.79 16.44 -69.72
CA GLY A 67 0.95 16.10 -70.88
C GLY A 67 0.27 17.32 -71.52
N VAL A 68 -0.23 18.25 -70.69
CA VAL A 68 -0.80 19.53 -71.14
C VAL A 68 0.28 20.42 -71.78
N ASN A 69 1.47 20.50 -71.18
CA ASN A 69 2.62 21.22 -71.73
C ASN A 69 3.12 20.61 -73.05
N GLY A 70 3.15 19.29 -73.19
CA GLY A 70 3.47 18.60 -74.43
C GLY A 70 2.48 18.95 -75.55
N SER A 71 1.18 18.85 -75.26
CA SER A 71 0.12 19.21 -76.21
C SER A 71 0.14 20.70 -76.60
N LEU A 72 0.50 21.60 -75.67
CA LEU A 72 0.69 23.03 -75.94
C LEU A 72 1.93 23.30 -76.82
N ASN A 73 3.04 22.59 -76.59
CA ASN A 73 4.26 22.74 -77.39
C ASN A 73 4.06 22.24 -78.83
N ASP A 74 3.31 21.16 -79.02
CA ASP A 74 2.94 20.65 -80.34
C ASP A 74 2.04 21.65 -81.10
N LEU A 75 1.09 22.28 -80.40
CA LEU A 75 0.22 23.34 -80.94
C LEU A 75 1.03 24.57 -81.38
N ILE A 76 2.04 24.99 -80.59
CA ILE A 76 2.94 26.11 -80.90
C ILE A 76 3.84 25.77 -82.09
N ALA A 77 4.27 24.51 -82.22
CA ALA A 77 5.14 24.07 -83.30
C ALA A 77 4.45 23.96 -84.67
N GLN A 78 3.12 23.79 -84.73
CA GLN A 78 2.39 23.52 -85.97
C GLN A 78 1.96 24.76 -86.80
N GLY A 79 1.99 25.97 -86.23
CA GLY A 79 2.06 27.25 -86.97
C GLY A 79 0.95 27.64 -87.97
N ASN A 80 -0.09 26.85 -88.23
CA ASN A 80 -1.18 27.19 -89.18
C ASN A 80 -2.58 26.77 -88.66
N LEU A 81 -3.50 27.74 -88.53
CA LEU A 81 -4.82 27.57 -87.91
C LEU A 81 -5.90 27.04 -88.88
N ASN A 82 -6.46 25.85 -88.62
CA ASN A 82 -7.69 25.33 -89.26
C ASN A 82 -8.56 24.49 -88.26
N THR A 83 -9.68 23.91 -88.72
CA THR A 83 -10.64 23.07 -87.96
C THR A 83 -10.03 21.92 -87.13
N GLU A 84 -8.83 21.47 -87.47
CA GLU A 84 -8.09 20.43 -86.75
C GLU A 84 -7.49 20.99 -85.45
N LEU A 85 -7.05 22.25 -85.47
CA LEU A 85 -6.60 22.99 -84.30
C LEU A 85 -7.71 23.17 -83.25
N SER A 86 -8.96 23.36 -83.68
CA SER A 86 -10.10 23.43 -82.74
C SER A 86 -10.33 22.11 -82.01
N LYS A 87 -10.03 20.96 -82.64
CA LYS A 87 -10.11 19.64 -81.98
C LYS A 87 -8.96 19.45 -80.99
N GLU A 88 -7.75 19.88 -81.33
CA GLU A 88 -6.62 19.84 -80.39
C GLU A 88 -6.82 20.78 -79.19
N ILE A 89 -7.35 21.99 -79.40
CA ILE A 89 -7.71 22.91 -78.31
C ILE A 89 -8.81 22.31 -77.42
N LEU A 90 -9.82 21.66 -78.00
CA LEU A 90 -10.85 20.93 -77.24
C LEU A 90 -10.26 19.78 -76.42
N LYS A 91 -9.27 19.06 -76.96
CA LYS A 91 -8.56 17.99 -76.24
C LYS A 91 -7.76 18.56 -75.06
N ILE A 92 -7.02 19.66 -75.26
CA ILE A 92 -6.31 20.37 -74.19
C ILE A 92 -7.29 20.85 -73.10
N ALA A 93 -8.42 21.43 -73.48
CA ALA A 93 -9.44 21.88 -72.53
C ALA A 93 -10.05 20.71 -71.73
N ASN A 94 -10.26 19.55 -72.36
CA ASN A 94 -10.75 18.35 -71.68
C ASN A 94 -9.69 17.78 -70.72
N GLU A 95 -8.42 17.74 -71.11
CA GLU A 95 -7.31 17.32 -70.24
C GLU A 95 -7.13 18.27 -69.05
N GLN A 96 -7.21 19.59 -69.28
CA GLN A 96 -7.20 20.60 -68.22
C GLN A 96 -8.39 20.44 -67.25
N ASN A 97 -9.59 20.18 -67.77
CA ASN A 97 -10.77 19.91 -66.94
C ASN A 97 -10.62 18.61 -66.12
N GLN A 98 -9.96 17.58 -66.67
CA GLN A 98 -9.67 16.36 -65.92
C GLN A 98 -8.66 16.62 -64.79
N VAL A 99 -7.59 17.38 -65.04
CA VAL A 99 -6.63 17.78 -63.98
C VAL A 99 -7.34 18.60 -62.92
N LEU A 100 -8.15 19.58 -63.32
CA LEU A 100 -8.89 20.44 -62.39
C LEU A 100 -9.89 19.65 -61.55
N ASN A 101 -10.61 18.70 -62.15
CA ASN A 101 -11.54 17.83 -61.43
C ASN A 101 -10.82 16.92 -60.43
N ASP A 102 -9.66 16.36 -60.79
CA ASP A 102 -8.86 15.55 -59.86
C ASP A 102 -8.30 16.37 -58.70
N VAL A 103 -7.85 17.60 -58.98
CA VAL A 103 -7.41 18.57 -57.96
C VAL A 103 -8.57 18.93 -57.04
N ASN A 104 -9.73 19.28 -57.58
CA ASN A 104 -10.91 19.67 -56.79
C ASN A 104 -11.42 18.50 -55.93
N ASN A 105 -11.57 17.30 -56.49
CA ASN A 105 -12.01 16.12 -55.73
C ASN A 105 -11.09 15.82 -54.54
N LYS A 106 -9.76 15.94 -54.74
CA LYS A 106 -8.78 15.70 -53.67
C LYS A 106 -8.70 16.88 -52.68
N LEU A 107 -8.89 18.13 -53.12
CA LEU A 107 -9.00 19.29 -52.24
C LEU A 107 -10.25 19.21 -51.37
N ASP A 108 -11.38 18.77 -51.92
CA ASP A 108 -12.62 18.54 -51.17
C ASP A 108 -12.44 17.44 -50.13
N ALA A 109 -11.70 16.37 -50.44
CA ALA A 109 -11.32 15.35 -49.47
C ALA A 109 -10.45 15.90 -48.33
N ILE A 110 -9.43 16.72 -48.65
CA ILE A 110 -8.58 17.40 -47.66
C ILE A 110 -9.40 18.33 -46.77
N ASN A 111 -10.29 19.14 -47.36
CA ASN A 111 -11.16 20.07 -46.63
C ASN A 111 -12.14 19.34 -45.71
N THR A 112 -12.72 18.24 -46.18
CA THR A 112 -13.61 17.40 -45.36
C THR A 112 -12.84 16.78 -44.20
N MET A 113 -11.60 16.35 -44.43
CA MET A 113 -10.74 15.80 -43.39
C MET A 113 -10.38 16.84 -42.32
N LEU A 114 -9.87 18.01 -42.72
CA LEU A 114 -9.44 19.06 -41.80
C LEU A 114 -10.61 19.63 -40.98
N ASN A 115 -11.78 19.79 -41.59
CA ASN A 115 -12.90 20.49 -40.95
C ASN A 115 -13.91 19.56 -40.26
N ILE A 116 -13.95 18.27 -40.60
CA ILE A 116 -14.93 17.32 -40.05
C ILE A 116 -14.24 16.17 -39.33
N TYR A 117 -13.38 15.42 -40.04
CA TYR A 117 -12.76 14.21 -39.52
C TYR A 117 -11.83 14.48 -38.33
N LEU A 118 -10.86 15.37 -38.53
CA LEU A 118 -9.81 15.64 -37.56
C LEU A 118 -10.35 16.20 -36.24
N PRO A 119 -11.24 17.22 -36.21
CA PRO A 119 -11.81 17.72 -34.95
C PRO A 119 -12.53 16.63 -34.14
N LYS A 120 -13.26 15.73 -34.82
CA LYS A 120 -13.99 14.63 -34.18
C LYS A 120 -13.04 13.59 -33.59
N ILE A 121 -12.02 13.18 -34.35
CA ILE A 121 -11.00 12.26 -33.87
C ILE A 121 -10.19 12.87 -32.73
N THR A 122 -9.80 14.13 -32.80
CA THR A 122 -9.06 14.79 -31.71
C THR A 122 -9.87 14.83 -30.42
N SER A 123 -11.15 15.19 -30.49
CA SER A 123 -12.03 15.17 -29.33
C SER A 123 -12.14 13.76 -28.75
N MET A 124 -12.39 12.77 -29.61
CA MET A 124 -12.48 11.36 -29.22
C MET A 124 -11.19 10.89 -28.54
N LEU A 125 -10.01 11.15 -29.13
CA LEU A 125 -8.73 10.76 -28.57
C LEU A 125 -8.45 11.44 -27.22
N SER A 126 -8.82 12.71 -27.06
CA SER A 126 -8.71 13.42 -25.77
C SER A 126 -9.58 12.78 -24.69
N ASP A 127 -10.81 12.39 -25.04
CA ASP A 127 -11.73 11.74 -24.10
C ASP A 127 -11.30 10.31 -23.76
N VAL A 128 -10.78 9.55 -24.74
CA VAL A 128 -10.15 8.24 -24.52
C VAL A 128 -8.96 8.40 -23.57
N MET A 129 -8.06 9.35 -23.82
CA MET A 129 -6.87 9.57 -23.00
C MET A 129 -7.21 9.92 -21.55
N LYS A 130 -8.14 10.85 -21.32
CA LYS A 130 -8.55 11.25 -19.96
C LYS A 130 -9.12 10.09 -19.16
N GLN A 131 -10.00 9.29 -19.79
CA GLN A 131 -10.63 8.16 -19.11
C GLN A 131 -9.64 7.00 -18.90
N ASN A 132 -8.76 6.75 -19.88
CA ASN A 132 -7.71 5.72 -19.79
C ASN A 132 -6.62 6.08 -18.77
N TYR A 133 -6.35 7.37 -18.53
CA TYR A 133 -5.37 7.82 -17.52
C TYR A 133 -5.80 7.42 -16.10
N ALA A 134 -7.05 7.71 -15.71
CA ALA A 134 -7.58 7.32 -14.41
C ALA A 134 -7.54 5.79 -14.20
N LEU A 135 -7.88 5.04 -15.24
CA LEU A 135 -7.82 3.58 -15.28
C LEU A 135 -6.37 3.06 -15.18
N SER A 136 -5.42 3.71 -15.83
CA SER A 136 -4.00 3.31 -15.81
C SER A 136 -3.33 3.55 -14.45
N LEU A 137 -3.66 4.65 -13.77
CA LEU A 137 -3.19 4.92 -12.39
C LEU A 137 -3.58 3.80 -11.42
N GLN A 138 -4.80 3.25 -11.58
CA GLN A 138 -5.28 2.15 -10.74
C GLN A 138 -4.48 0.85 -10.94
N ILE A 139 -3.93 0.61 -12.13
CA ILE A 139 -3.21 -0.63 -12.49
C ILE A 139 -1.71 -0.52 -12.27
N GLU A 140 -1.13 0.68 -12.38
CA GLU A 140 0.31 0.90 -12.25
C GLU A 140 0.80 0.47 -10.85
N TYR A 141 0.01 0.76 -9.82
CA TYR A 141 0.27 0.30 -8.46
C TYR A 141 0.34 -1.25 -8.37
N LEU A 142 -0.63 -1.94 -8.96
CA LEU A 142 -0.70 -3.41 -8.95
C LEU A 142 0.40 -4.06 -9.77
N SER A 143 0.82 -3.40 -10.86
CA SER A 143 1.94 -3.85 -11.69
C SER A 143 3.26 -3.83 -10.93
N ARG A 144 3.47 -2.85 -10.03
CA ARG A 144 4.64 -2.81 -9.15
C ARG A 144 4.60 -3.89 -8.07
N GLN A 145 3.45 -4.15 -7.45
CA GLN A 145 3.30 -5.28 -6.52
C GLN A 145 3.65 -6.61 -7.21
N LEU A 146 3.24 -6.77 -8.47
CA LEU A 146 3.59 -7.96 -9.24
C LEU A 146 5.09 -8.01 -9.60
N GLN A 147 5.72 -6.86 -9.87
CA GLN A 147 7.17 -6.78 -10.06
C GLN A 147 7.94 -7.21 -8.80
N GLU A 148 7.49 -6.82 -7.60
CA GLU A 148 8.09 -7.28 -6.33
C GLU A 148 8.02 -8.80 -6.15
N ILE A 149 6.94 -9.43 -6.62
CA ILE A 149 6.80 -10.89 -6.66
C ILE A 149 7.78 -11.47 -7.68
N SER A 150 7.86 -10.87 -8.87
CA SER A 150 8.78 -11.29 -9.94
C SER A 150 10.25 -11.21 -9.54
N ASP A 151 10.66 -10.15 -8.83
CA ASP A 151 12.05 -9.95 -8.40
C ASP A 151 12.50 -10.99 -7.36
N LYS A 152 11.54 -11.63 -6.67
CA LYS A 152 11.79 -12.68 -5.67
C LYS A 152 11.58 -14.10 -6.22
N LEU A 153 11.28 -14.24 -7.50
CA LEU A 153 11.12 -15.54 -8.17
C LEU A 153 12.46 -16.03 -8.73
N ASP A 154 13.09 -16.99 -8.07
CA ASP A 154 14.21 -17.75 -8.65
C ASP A 154 13.65 -18.82 -9.62
N VAL A 155 13.72 -18.54 -10.92
CA VAL A 155 13.13 -19.32 -12.04
C VAL A 155 13.93 -20.61 -12.37
N ILE A 156 14.98 -20.93 -11.62
CA ILE A 156 16.03 -21.87 -12.07
C ILE A 156 15.60 -23.35 -12.07
N ASN A 157 14.53 -23.74 -11.35
CA ASN A 157 14.08 -25.14 -11.28
C ASN A 157 12.56 -25.27 -11.47
N LEU A 158 12.07 -24.97 -12.68
CA LEU A 158 10.63 -24.97 -13.00
C LEU A 158 10.21 -26.21 -13.80
N ASN A 159 9.04 -26.73 -13.44
CA ASN A 159 8.40 -27.86 -14.11
C ASN A 159 8.08 -27.55 -15.59
N VAL A 160 7.99 -28.59 -16.42
CA VAL A 160 7.65 -28.48 -17.86
C VAL A 160 6.37 -27.67 -18.10
N LEU A 161 5.35 -27.82 -17.25
CA LEU A 161 4.07 -27.09 -17.34
C LEU A 161 4.21 -25.59 -17.12
N ILE A 162 5.18 -25.16 -16.30
CA ILE A 162 5.42 -23.74 -16.05
C ILE A 162 6.12 -23.14 -17.28
N ASN A 163 7.17 -23.82 -17.77
CA ASN A 163 7.90 -23.40 -18.95
C ASN A 163 7.03 -23.35 -20.21
N SER A 164 6.09 -24.30 -20.38
CA SER A 164 5.15 -24.29 -21.50
C SER A 164 4.24 -23.07 -21.44
N THR A 165 3.61 -22.78 -20.29
CA THR A 165 2.77 -21.58 -20.15
C THR A 165 3.53 -20.27 -20.37
N LEU A 166 4.79 -20.19 -19.93
CA LEU A 166 5.63 -19.02 -20.19
C LEU A 166 5.93 -18.85 -21.68
N THR A 167 6.24 -19.95 -22.38
CA THR A 167 6.52 -19.93 -23.82
C THR A 167 5.28 -19.57 -24.63
N GLU A 168 4.10 -20.03 -24.19
CA GLU A 168 2.82 -19.76 -24.86
C GLU A 168 2.32 -18.32 -24.63
N ILE A 169 2.42 -17.78 -23.40
CA ILE A 169 1.86 -16.46 -23.09
C ILE A 169 2.78 -15.29 -23.47
N THR A 170 4.11 -15.48 -23.44
CA THR A 170 5.09 -14.38 -23.57
C THR A 170 4.96 -13.60 -24.88
N PRO A 171 4.82 -14.24 -26.06
CA PRO A 171 4.70 -13.52 -27.32
C PRO A 171 3.48 -12.59 -27.34
N SER A 172 2.32 -13.10 -26.91
CA SER A 172 1.08 -12.33 -26.85
C SER A 172 1.16 -11.22 -25.81
N TYR A 173 1.69 -11.51 -24.61
CA TYR A 173 1.90 -10.49 -23.58
C TYR A 173 2.78 -9.34 -24.06
N GLN A 174 3.93 -9.64 -24.67
CA GLN A 174 4.86 -8.62 -25.19
C GLN A 174 4.20 -7.77 -26.28
N ARG A 175 3.48 -8.40 -27.22
CA ARG A 175 2.81 -7.69 -28.32
C ARG A 175 1.71 -6.78 -27.79
N ILE A 176 0.85 -7.29 -26.90
CA ILE A 176 -0.26 -6.53 -26.32
C ILE A 176 0.26 -5.36 -25.49
N LYS A 177 1.25 -5.60 -24.62
CA LYS A 177 1.88 -4.56 -23.79
C LYS A 177 2.48 -3.45 -24.65
N TYR A 178 3.31 -3.81 -25.62
CA TYR A 178 3.94 -2.84 -26.52
C TYR A 178 2.91 -2.00 -27.29
N VAL A 179 1.87 -2.63 -27.83
CA VAL A 179 0.82 -1.93 -28.58
C VAL A 179 0.07 -0.93 -27.70
N ASN A 180 -0.33 -1.34 -26.50
CA ASN A 180 -1.03 -0.44 -25.56
C ASN A 180 -0.14 0.75 -25.15
N GLU A 181 1.10 0.51 -24.76
CA GLU A 181 2.05 1.57 -24.36
C GLU A 181 2.36 2.54 -25.51
N LYS A 182 2.59 2.00 -26.72
CA LYS A 182 2.87 2.82 -27.91
C LYS A 182 1.65 3.63 -28.33
N PHE A 183 0.45 3.06 -28.24
CA PHE A 183 -0.81 3.77 -28.52
C PHE A 183 -1.03 4.93 -27.54
N ASP A 184 -0.87 4.71 -26.23
CA ASP A 184 -0.98 5.78 -25.23
C ASP A 184 0.02 6.91 -25.49
N LYS A 185 1.28 6.56 -25.79
CA LYS A 185 2.33 7.54 -26.07
C LYS A 185 1.99 8.40 -27.30
N LEU A 186 1.53 7.79 -28.38
CA LEU A 186 1.19 8.50 -29.62
C LEU A 186 -0.08 9.34 -29.46
N THR A 187 -1.09 8.83 -28.77
CA THR A 187 -2.33 9.59 -28.50
C THR A 187 -2.05 10.80 -27.62
N PHE A 188 -1.23 10.66 -26.57
CA PHE A 188 -0.79 11.78 -25.74
C PHE A 188 -0.01 12.85 -26.53
N ALA A 189 0.95 12.43 -27.37
CA ALA A 189 1.73 13.34 -28.21
C ALA A 189 0.85 14.11 -29.21
N THR A 190 -0.10 13.40 -29.83
CA THR A 190 -1.08 13.97 -30.76
C THR A 190 -2.00 14.96 -30.05
N GLU A 191 -2.49 14.63 -28.86
CA GLU A 191 -3.38 15.48 -28.09
C GLU A 191 -2.69 16.78 -27.62
N SER A 192 -1.46 16.64 -27.11
CA SER A 192 -0.67 17.77 -26.61
C SER A 192 -0.37 18.79 -27.71
N THR A 193 0.00 18.31 -28.91
CA THR A 193 0.27 19.15 -30.07
C THR A 193 -0.98 19.86 -30.59
N LEU A 194 -2.14 19.19 -30.53
CA LEU A 194 -3.42 19.75 -30.99
C LEU A 194 -4.03 20.75 -29.99
N ARG A 195 -3.91 20.50 -28.68
CA ARG A 195 -4.35 21.45 -27.63
C ARG A 195 -3.60 22.78 -27.69
N ALA A 196 -2.30 22.75 -27.96
CA ALA A 196 -1.48 23.95 -28.09
C ALA A 196 -1.99 24.91 -29.19
N LYS A 197 -2.80 24.39 -30.14
CA LYS A 197 -3.31 25.13 -31.30
C LYS A 197 -4.77 25.61 -31.16
N GLN A 198 -5.39 25.44 -29.98
CA GLN A 198 -6.73 25.95 -29.64
C GLN A 198 -7.87 25.59 -30.63
N GLY A 199 -7.73 24.51 -31.40
CA GLY A 199 -8.75 24.10 -32.37
C GLY A 199 -8.87 25.01 -33.60
N ILE A 200 -7.86 25.85 -33.87
CA ILE A 200 -7.77 26.63 -35.12
C ILE A 200 -7.05 25.74 -36.15
N PHE A 201 -7.81 25.14 -37.08
CA PHE A 201 -7.29 24.29 -38.15
C PHE A 201 -7.15 25.09 -39.44
N ASN A 202 -6.10 25.90 -39.55
CA ASN A 202 -5.81 26.70 -40.75
C ASN A 202 -4.54 26.17 -41.44
N GLU A 203 -4.39 26.37 -42.75
CA GLU A 203 -3.24 25.88 -43.53
C GLU A 203 -1.87 26.32 -42.96
N ASP A 204 -1.80 27.50 -42.34
CA ASP A 204 -0.59 28.04 -41.71
C ASP A 204 -0.28 27.49 -40.29
N SER A 205 -1.16 26.65 -39.74
CA SER A 205 -1.10 26.19 -38.34
C SER A 205 -0.63 24.75 -38.14
N PHE A 206 -0.49 23.96 -39.21
CA PHE A 206 0.04 22.59 -39.15
C PHE A 206 1.57 22.62 -39.22
N ASP A 207 2.23 22.24 -38.12
CA ASP A 207 3.68 22.00 -38.11
C ASP A 207 3.96 20.54 -38.43
N ASN A 208 5.17 20.26 -38.93
CA ASN A 208 5.58 18.90 -39.32
C ASN A 208 5.38 17.89 -38.17
N ASN A 209 5.59 18.32 -36.91
CA ASN A 209 5.43 17.46 -35.73
C ASN A 209 3.98 16.96 -35.54
N THR A 210 2.97 17.80 -35.78
CA THR A 210 1.56 17.37 -35.65
C THR A 210 1.20 16.35 -36.72
N LEU A 211 1.66 16.57 -37.96
CA LEU A 211 1.42 15.66 -39.08
C LEU A 211 2.16 14.32 -38.90
N GLU A 212 3.40 14.37 -38.40
CA GLU A 212 4.20 13.19 -38.07
C GLU A 212 3.52 12.34 -36.98
N ASN A 213 3.06 12.95 -35.88
CA ASN A 213 2.35 12.24 -34.81
C ASN A 213 1.05 11.57 -35.30
N LEU A 214 0.27 12.25 -36.15
CA LEU A 214 -0.93 11.68 -36.75
C LEU A 214 -0.61 10.54 -37.73
N THR A 215 0.49 10.69 -38.48
CA THR A 215 0.97 9.66 -39.41
C THR A 215 1.41 8.41 -38.66
N ASP A 216 2.24 8.56 -37.63
CA ASP A 216 2.67 7.48 -36.75
C ASP A 216 1.49 6.74 -36.12
N LEU A 217 0.46 7.48 -35.69
CA LEU A 217 -0.75 6.89 -35.11
C LEU A 217 -1.57 6.11 -36.17
N ALA A 218 -1.65 6.62 -37.40
CA ALA A 218 -2.25 5.90 -38.53
C ALA A 218 -1.50 4.61 -38.86
N GLU A 219 -0.17 4.67 -38.94
CA GLU A 219 0.66 3.52 -39.26
C GLU A 219 0.52 2.44 -38.19
N LEU A 220 0.51 2.83 -36.91
CA LEU A 220 0.21 1.92 -35.82
C LEU A 220 -1.18 1.30 -35.97
N ALA A 221 -2.21 2.10 -36.26
CA ALA A 221 -3.56 1.61 -36.46
C ALA A 221 -3.66 0.62 -37.63
N LYS A 222 -2.95 0.87 -38.75
CA LYS A 222 -2.89 -0.06 -39.90
C LYS A 222 -2.22 -1.37 -39.51
N SER A 223 -1.15 -1.31 -38.72
CA SER A 223 -0.45 -2.48 -38.21
C SER A 223 -1.34 -3.34 -37.29
N ILE A 224 -2.14 -2.70 -36.45
CA ILE A 224 -3.05 -3.38 -35.50
C ILE A 224 -4.25 -4.02 -36.18
N THR A 225 -4.82 -3.34 -37.18
CA THR A 225 -6.07 -3.76 -37.87
C THR A 225 -5.82 -4.60 -39.12
N LYS A 226 -4.56 -4.96 -39.39
CA LYS A 226 -4.19 -5.75 -40.56
C LYS A 226 -4.73 -7.17 -40.44
N ASN A 227 -5.36 -7.64 -41.51
CA ASN A 227 -5.86 -9.01 -41.61
C ASN A 227 -4.73 -9.95 -42.04
N ASP A 228 -3.92 -10.40 -41.10
CA ASP A 228 -2.93 -11.48 -41.27
C ASP A 228 -3.05 -12.55 -40.18
N VAL A 229 -2.33 -13.66 -40.37
CA VAL A 229 -2.37 -14.82 -39.45
C VAL A 229 -1.79 -14.44 -38.08
N ASP A 230 -0.77 -13.57 -38.06
CA ASP A 230 -0.13 -13.04 -36.86
C ASP A 230 -0.74 -11.68 -36.45
N SER A 231 -2.06 -11.53 -36.65
CA SER A 231 -2.78 -10.28 -36.37
C SER A 231 -2.85 -9.97 -34.87
N PHE A 232 -3.14 -8.71 -34.54
CA PHE A 232 -3.32 -8.32 -33.15
C PHE A 232 -4.47 -9.07 -32.47
N GLU A 233 -5.56 -9.35 -33.21
CA GLU A 233 -6.68 -10.16 -32.73
C GLU A 233 -6.25 -11.60 -32.41
N PHE A 234 -5.38 -12.20 -33.22
CA PHE A 234 -4.82 -13.52 -32.94
C PHE A 234 -4.03 -13.52 -31.61
N TYR A 235 -3.19 -12.53 -31.36
CA TYR A 235 -2.46 -12.41 -30.09
C TYR A 235 -3.41 -12.18 -28.90
N LEU A 236 -4.49 -11.41 -29.07
CA LEU A 236 -5.54 -11.21 -28.06
C LEU A 236 -6.26 -12.53 -27.70
N HIS A 237 -6.64 -13.32 -28.70
CA HIS A 237 -7.31 -14.61 -28.49
C HIS A 237 -6.38 -15.64 -27.86
N THR A 238 -5.16 -15.80 -28.37
CA THR A 238 -4.18 -16.72 -27.79
C THR A 238 -3.80 -16.35 -26.35
N PHE A 239 -3.74 -15.06 -26.02
CA PHE A 239 -3.53 -14.62 -24.65
C PHE A 239 -4.68 -15.07 -23.73
N HIS A 240 -5.93 -14.93 -24.18
CA HIS A 240 -7.10 -15.44 -23.47
C HIS A 240 -7.06 -16.97 -23.30
N ASP A 241 -6.82 -17.70 -24.39
CA ASP A 241 -6.77 -19.17 -24.38
C ASP A 241 -5.76 -19.69 -23.37
N VAL A 242 -4.56 -19.10 -23.31
CA VAL A 242 -3.52 -19.48 -22.34
C VAL A 242 -3.92 -19.10 -20.91
N LEU A 243 -4.62 -17.99 -20.71
CA LEU A 243 -5.12 -17.58 -19.38
C LEU A 243 -6.12 -18.57 -18.80
N ILE A 244 -7.03 -19.10 -19.62
CA ILE A 244 -8.04 -20.07 -19.19
C ILE A 244 -7.58 -21.53 -19.34
N GLY A 245 -6.39 -21.76 -19.90
CA GLY A 245 -5.85 -23.11 -20.09
C GLY A 245 -6.43 -23.86 -21.29
N ASN A 246 -7.02 -23.16 -22.25
CA ASN A 246 -7.40 -23.69 -23.56
C ASN A 246 -6.16 -23.81 -24.48
N ASN A 247 -5.13 -24.49 -23.98
CA ASN A 247 -3.88 -24.74 -24.67
C ASN A 247 -3.58 -26.24 -24.72
N LEU A 248 -2.47 -26.61 -25.36
CA LEU A 248 -2.09 -28.00 -25.59
C LEU A 248 -2.08 -28.86 -24.32
N PHE A 249 -1.75 -28.26 -23.17
CA PHE A 249 -1.57 -28.95 -21.90
C PHE A 249 -2.75 -28.80 -20.94
N GLY A 250 -3.83 -28.10 -21.31
CA GLY A 250 -4.96 -27.86 -20.41
C GLY A 250 -4.55 -27.04 -19.18
N ARG A 251 -3.53 -26.20 -19.30
CA ARG A 251 -2.85 -25.56 -18.18
C ARG A 251 -3.04 -24.05 -18.24
N SER A 252 -3.89 -23.51 -17.36
CA SER A 252 -4.10 -22.06 -17.25
C SER A 252 -2.86 -21.35 -16.71
N ALA A 253 -2.56 -20.17 -17.27
CA ALA A 253 -1.51 -19.29 -16.75
C ALA A 253 -1.79 -18.88 -15.29
N LEU A 254 -3.08 -18.75 -14.91
CA LEU A 254 -3.49 -18.49 -13.54
C LEU A 254 -3.08 -19.63 -12.60
N LYS A 255 -3.18 -20.89 -13.03
CA LYS A 255 -2.70 -22.03 -12.26
C LYS A 255 -1.19 -22.00 -12.10
N THR A 256 -0.45 -21.72 -13.17
CA THR A 256 1.00 -21.56 -13.10
C THR A 256 1.41 -20.43 -12.15
N ALA A 257 0.79 -19.26 -12.25
CA ALA A 257 1.05 -18.15 -11.35
C ALA A 257 0.76 -18.51 -9.89
N SER A 258 -0.36 -19.21 -9.63
CA SER A 258 -0.70 -19.66 -8.28
C SER A 258 0.38 -20.57 -7.69
N GLU A 259 0.87 -21.56 -8.44
CA GLU A 259 1.90 -22.49 -7.96
C GLU A 259 3.25 -21.80 -7.74
N LEU A 260 3.57 -20.78 -8.54
CA LEU A 260 4.75 -19.97 -8.33
C LEU A 260 4.63 -19.15 -7.04
N ILE A 261 3.50 -18.46 -6.84
CA ILE A 261 3.22 -17.58 -5.70
C ILE A 261 3.14 -18.35 -4.37
N THR A 262 2.62 -19.58 -4.38
CA THR A 262 2.44 -20.41 -3.17
C THR A 262 3.74 -21.03 -2.65
N LYS A 263 4.89 -20.83 -3.32
CA LYS A 263 6.16 -21.36 -2.83
C LYS A 263 6.63 -20.61 -1.58
N ASP A 264 7.04 -21.36 -0.55
CA ASP A 264 7.45 -20.84 0.77
C ASP A 264 8.59 -19.81 0.73
N GLU A 265 9.39 -19.82 -0.34
CA GLU A 265 10.51 -18.89 -0.55
C GLU A 265 10.03 -17.44 -0.82
N ILE A 266 8.79 -17.27 -1.28
CA ILE A 266 8.25 -15.95 -1.67
C ILE A 266 7.59 -15.27 -0.47
N LYS A 267 8.39 -14.50 0.28
CA LYS A 267 7.89 -13.61 1.34
C LYS A 267 7.60 -12.22 0.78
N THR A 268 6.33 -11.97 0.45
CA THR A 268 5.79 -10.65 0.05
C THR A 268 4.50 -10.36 0.82
N SER A 269 4.12 -9.08 0.91
CA SER A 269 2.90 -8.64 1.58
C SER A 269 1.66 -9.21 0.88
N GLY A 270 0.55 -9.36 1.61
CA GLY A 270 -0.67 -9.96 1.09
C GLY A 270 -0.74 -11.49 1.24
N SER A 271 -1.94 -12.04 1.07
CA SER A 271 -2.15 -13.49 1.06
C SER A 271 -1.94 -14.07 -0.34
N GLU A 272 -1.96 -15.40 -0.47
CA GLU A 272 -1.94 -16.06 -1.78
C GLU A 272 -3.14 -15.63 -2.63
N ILE A 273 -4.33 -15.50 -2.03
CA ILE A 273 -5.53 -15.01 -2.72
C ILE A 273 -5.28 -13.62 -3.31
N GLY A 274 -4.80 -12.69 -2.48
CA GLY A 274 -4.53 -11.33 -2.91
C GLY A 274 -3.51 -11.26 -4.05
N LYS A 275 -2.40 -11.98 -3.92
CA LYS A 275 -1.33 -11.98 -4.92
C LYS A 275 -1.78 -12.54 -6.27
N VAL A 276 -2.51 -13.66 -6.28
CA VAL A 276 -3.02 -14.26 -7.53
C VAL A 276 -4.15 -13.41 -8.12
N TYR A 277 -4.99 -12.79 -7.29
CA TYR A 277 -6.03 -11.87 -7.75
C TYR A 277 -5.43 -10.58 -8.35
N SER A 278 -4.36 -10.02 -7.77
CA SER A 278 -3.61 -8.90 -8.35
C SER A 278 -3.01 -9.28 -9.72
N PHE A 279 -2.48 -10.51 -9.86
CA PHE A 279 -2.03 -11.02 -11.16
C PHE A 279 -3.18 -11.08 -12.18
N LEU A 280 -4.35 -11.59 -11.79
CA LEU A 280 -5.55 -11.61 -12.65
C LEU A 280 -5.97 -10.19 -13.06
N ILE A 281 -5.98 -9.22 -12.14
CA ILE A 281 -6.32 -7.83 -12.45
C ILE A 281 -5.39 -7.26 -13.52
N VAL A 282 -4.07 -7.46 -13.39
CA VAL A 282 -3.09 -6.91 -14.35
C VAL A 282 -3.32 -7.49 -15.75
N LEU A 283 -3.53 -8.79 -15.87
CA LEU A 283 -3.70 -9.44 -17.18
C LEU A 283 -5.05 -9.12 -17.84
N THR A 284 -6.14 -9.15 -17.07
CA THR A 284 -7.48 -8.77 -17.56
C THR A 284 -7.52 -7.30 -17.98
N SER A 285 -6.85 -6.42 -17.23
CA SER A 285 -6.73 -5.01 -17.56
C SER A 285 -5.95 -4.79 -18.86
N LEU A 286 -4.87 -5.55 -19.06
CA LEU A 286 -4.07 -5.51 -20.28
C LEU A 286 -4.91 -5.89 -21.50
N GLN A 287 -5.74 -6.94 -21.40
CA GLN A 287 -6.67 -7.33 -22.46
C GLN A 287 -7.77 -6.31 -22.72
N ALA A 288 -8.44 -5.82 -21.68
CA ALA A 288 -9.51 -4.83 -21.85
C ALA A 288 -8.98 -3.55 -22.51
N LYS A 289 -7.79 -3.08 -22.13
CA LYS A 289 -7.12 -1.96 -22.80
C LYS A 289 -6.77 -2.27 -24.25
N ALA A 290 -6.40 -3.50 -24.56
CA ALA A 290 -6.10 -3.91 -25.93
C ALA A 290 -7.35 -3.92 -26.83
N PHE A 291 -8.51 -4.33 -26.31
CA PHE A 291 -9.78 -4.18 -27.02
C PHE A 291 -10.16 -2.71 -27.25
N LEU A 292 -9.90 -1.83 -26.28
CA LEU A 292 -10.06 -0.39 -26.45
C LEU A 292 -9.15 0.17 -27.56
N THR A 293 -7.86 -0.19 -27.53
CA THR A 293 -6.88 0.21 -28.55
C THR A 293 -7.34 -0.25 -29.93
N LEU A 294 -7.73 -1.52 -30.09
CA LEU A 294 -8.22 -2.07 -31.35
C LEU A 294 -9.46 -1.33 -31.86
N THR A 295 -10.43 -1.08 -30.98
CA THR A 295 -11.66 -0.33 -31.33
C THR A 295 -11.33 1.08 -31.79
N THR A 296 -10.42 1.76 -31.10
CA THR A 296 -9.99 3.12 -31.45
C THR A 296 -9.25 3.15 -32.78
N CYS A 297 -8.35 2.19 -33.02
CA CYS A 297 -7.61 2.08 -34.28
C CYS A 297 -8.52 1.80 -35.48
N ARG A 298 -9.57 0.97 -35.32
CA ARG A 298 -10.58 0.78 -36.37
C ARG A 298 -11.30 2.08 -36.70
N LYS A 299 -11.72 2.82 -35.67
CA LYS A 299 -12.40 4.11 -35.84
C LYS A 299 -11.51 5.15 -36.51
N LEU A 300 -10.22 5.20 -36.12
CA LEU A 300 -9.19 6.07 -36.70
C LEU A 300 -8.91 5.76 -38.19
N LEU A 301 -9.27 4.58 -38.67
CA LEU A 301 -9.10 4.20 -40.07
C LEU A 301 -10.41 4.24 -40.85
N GLY A 302 -11.53 4.65 -40.24
CA GLY A 302 -12.84 4.63 -40.88
C GLY A 302 -13.31 3.22 -41.26
N LEU A 303 -12.81 2.18 -40.57
CA LEU A 303 -13.24 0.80 -40.81
C LEU A 303 -14.63 0.56 -40.19
N SER A 304 -15.32 -0.48 -40.65
CA SER A 304 -16.62 -0.86 -40.09
C SER A 304 -16.52 -1.10 -38.58
N ASP A 305 -17.48 -0.55 -37.82
CA ASP A 305 -17.53 -0.73 -36.38
C ASP A 305 -17.79 -2.21 -36.03
N ILE A 306 -16.93 -2.80 -35.20
CA ILE A 306 -17.10 -4.15 -34.63
C ILE A 306 -17.23 -3.99 -33.13
N ASP A 307 -18.34 -4.46 -32.57
CA ASP A 307 -18.58 -4.40 -31.12
C ASP A 307 -17.78 -5.47 -30.37
N TYR A 308 -16.51 -5.19 -30.07
CA TYR A 308 -15.68 -6.06 -29.25
C TYR A 308 -16.10 -6.08 -27.77
N THR A 309 -17.10 -5.30 -27.33
CA THR A 309 -17.47 -5.29 -25.91
C THR A 309 -18.03 -6.65 -25.47
N SER A 310 -18.74 -7.36 -26.36
CA SER A 310 -19.25 -8.70 -26.05
C SER A 310 -18.10 -9.70 -25.87
N ILE A 311 -17.13 -9.70 -26.80
CA ILE A 311 -15.98 -10.62 -26.80
C ILE A 311 -15.09 -10.33 -25.58
N MET A 312 -14.81 -9.05 -25.31
CA MET A 312 -14.05 -8.64 -24.12
C MET A 312 -14.71 -9.15 -22.84
N ASN A 313 -16.03 -8.95 -22.69
CA ASN A 313 -16.73 -9.38 -21.49
C ASN A 313 -16.77 -10.90 -21.37
N GLU A 314 -16.91 -11.63 -22.47
CA GLU A 314 -16.83 -13.10 -22.47
C GLU A 314 -15.46 -13.58 -21.98
N HIS A 315 -14.37 -13.05 -22.56
CA HIS A 315 -13.01 -13.40 -22.16
C HIS A 315 -12.77 -13.15 -20.67
N LEU A 316 -13.04 -11.92 -20.21
CA LEU A 316 -12.83 -11.52 -18.81
C LEU A 316 -13.70 -12.33 -17.84
N ASN A 317 -14.93 -12.68 -18.22
CA ASN A 317 -15.81 -13.50 -17.39
C ASN A 317 -15.31 -14.95 -17.30
N ASN A 318 -14.82 -15.52 -18.40
CA ASN A 318 -14.24 -16.87 -18.41
C ASN A 318 -12.98 -16.93 -17.53
N GLU A 319 -12.12 -15.91 -17.59
CA GLU A 319 -10.93 -15.79 -16.74
C GLU A 319 -11.27 -15.67 -15.25
N LYS A 320 -12.30 -14.87 -14.91
CA LYS A 320 -12.82 -14.80 -13.53
C LYS A 320 -13.41 -16.12 -13.07
N ASN A 321 -14.12 -16.84 -13.94
CA ASN A 321 -14.69 -18.15 -13.61
C ASN A 321 -13.57 -19.19 -13.38
N GLU A 322 -12.54 -19.22 -14.22
CA GLU A 322 -11.36 -20.07 -14.02
C GLU A 322 -10.69 -19.78 -12.67
N PHE A 323 -10.47 -18.50 -12.34
CA PHE A 323 -9.95 -18.12 -11.04
C PHE A 323 -10.86 -18.57 -9.89
N ARG A 324 -12.17 -18.30 -9.98
CA ARG A 324 -13.16 -18.61 -8.93
C ARG A 324 -13.26 -20.11 -8.64
N ASP A 325 -13.34 -20.91 -9.69
CA ASP A 325 -13.76 -22.31 -9.59
C ASP A 325 -12.55 -23.25 -9.43
N ASN A 326 -11.43 -22.96 -10.12
CA ASN A 326 -10.27 -23.86 -10.19
C ASN A 326 -9.05 -23.41 -9.38
N ILE A 327 -8.93 -22.11 -9.06
CA ILE A 327 -7.74 -21.55 -8.41
C ILE A 327 -8.02 -21.13 -6.96
N LEU A 328 -8.98 -20.23 -6.77
CA LEU A 328 -9.31 -19.58 -5.49
C LEU A 328 -9.53 -20.54 -4.31
N PRO A 329 -10.23 -21.70 -4.45
CA PRO A 329 -10.49 -22.59 -3.32
C PRO A 329 -9.21 -23.13 -2.67
N ALA A 330 -8.14 -23.32 -3.45
CA ALA A 330 -6.87 -23.87 -3.00
C ALA A 330 -5.94 -22.83 -2.35
N LEU A 331 -6.20 -21.54 -2.53
CA LEU A 331 -5.34 -20.45 -2.05
C LEU A 331 -5.61 -20.11 -0.58
N SER A 332 -4.55 -19.90 0.19
CA SER A 332 -4.60 -19.41 1.55
C SER A 332 -4.99 -17.94 1.63
N ASN A 333 -5.88 -17.59 2.55
CA ASN A 333 -6.19 -16.21 2.96
C ASN A 333 -5.34 -15.73 4.14
N LYS A 334 -4.23 -16.41 4.44
CA LYS A 334 -3.29 -15.98 5.47
C LYS A 334 -2.24 -15.06 4.89
N PHE A 335 -1.88 -14.01 5.63
CA PHE A 335 -0.80 -13.08 5.27
C PHE A 335 0.11 -12.83 6.47
N SER A 336 1.36 -12.44 6.20
CA SER A 336 2.37 -12.20 7.23
C SER A 336 3.32 -11.05 6.86
N ASN A 337 4.25 -10.70 7.75
CA ASN A 337 5.29 -9.73 7.42
C ASN A 337 6.16 -10.22 6.25
N PRO A 338 6.49 -9.35 5.28
CA PRO A 338 7.31 -9.70 4.12
C PRO A 338 8.81 -9.75 4.42
N SER A 339 9.25 -9.08 5.47
CA SER A 339 10.67 -8.89 5.80
C SER A 339 10.89 -8.93 7.31
N TYR A 340 12.15 -8.84 7.71
CA TYR A 340 12.58 -8.76 9.11
C TYR A 340 13.66 -7.69 9.27
N ALA A 341 13.76 -7.11 10.46
CA ALA A 341 14.85 -6.23 10.86
C ALA A 341 15.58 -6.82 12.08
N LYS A 342 16.92 -6.87 12.04
CA LYS A 342 17.71 -7.26 13.21
C LYS A 342 17.70 -6.09 14.19
N THR A 343 17.13 -6.29 15.37
CA THR A 343 16.86 -5.20 16.33
C THR A 343 17.09 -5.66 17.77
N ILE A 344 17.58 -4.73 18.59
CA ILE A 344 17.71 -4.86 20.06
C ILE A 344 16.62 -3.99 20.68
N GLY A 345 15.88 -4.53 21.65
CA GLY A 345 14.79 -3.82 22.31
C GLY A 345 15.14 -3.40 23.74
N SER A 346 14.27 -3.73 24.69
CA SER A 346 14.44 -3.37 26.10
C SER A 346 13.87 -4.45 27.00
N ASP A 347 14.47 -4.72 28.17
CA ASP A 347 13.92 -5.68 29.15
C ASP A 347 12.80 -5.08 30.03
N ASN A 348 12.45 -3.82 29.77
CA ASN A 348 11.41 -3.10 30.51
C ASN A 348 10.00 -3.55 30.12
N TYR A 349 9.04 -3.19 30.97
CA TYR A 349 7.63 -3.35 30.64
C TYR A 349 7.25 -2.55 29.40
N ALA A 350 6.45 -3.16 28.53
CA ALA A 350 5.80 -2.49 27.41
C ALA A 350 4.39 -3.02 27.22
N LYS A 351 3.45 -2.14 26.91
CA LYS A 351 2.08 -2.50 26.54
C LYS A 351 1.63 -1.65 25.36
N VAL A 352 1.06 -2.32 24.37
CA VAL A 352 0.55 -1.72 23.13
C VAL A 352 -0.88 -2.19 22.95
N ILE A 353 -1.79 -1.23 22.72
CA ILE A 353 -3.23 -1.50 22.57
C ILE A 353 -3.68 -0.96 21.21
N LEU A 354 -3.80 -1.84 20.23
CA LEU A 354 -4.37 -1.52 18.93
C LEU A 354 -5.89 -1.64 19.05
N GLU A 355 -6.59 -0.55 19.37
CA GLU A 355 -8.05 -0.55 19.55
C GLU A 355 -8.74 0.40 18.57
N SER A 356 -9.72 -0.14 17.84
CA SER A 356 -10.56 0.62 16.91
C SER A 356 -11.69 1.34 17.66
N GLU A 357 -12.13 2.49 17.15
CA GLU A 357 -13.33 3.16 17.66
C GLU A 357 -14.59 2.27 17.53
N PRO A 358 -15.65 2.54 18.31
CA PRO A 358 -16.94 1.88 18.10
C PRO A 358 -17.42 1.95 16.64
N GLY A 359 -17.71 0.78 16.05
CA GLY A 359 -18.14 0.66 14.65
C GLY A 359 -16.99 0.56 13.63
N TYR A 360 -15.74 0.56 14.08
CA TYR A 360 -14.54 0.36 13.25
C TYR A 360 -13.94 -1.03 13.50
N ALA A 361 -13.14 -1.50 12.54
CA ALA A 361 -12.35 -2.74 12.63
C ALA A 361 -10.90 -2.51 12.23
N LEU A 362 -10.00 -3.39 12.69
CA LEU A 362 -8.61 -3.43 12.21
C LEU A 362 -8.58 -4.10 10.83
N VAL A 363 -7.89 -3.46 9.88
CA VAL A 363 -7.85 -3.90 8.47
C VAL A 363 -6.44 -4.16 7.93
N GLY A 364 -5.39 -3.85 8.70
CA GLY A 364 -4.01 -4.12 8.34
C GLY A 364 -3.02 -3.45 9.30
N PHE A 365 -1.75 -3.82 9.20
CA PHE A 365 -0.66 -3.26 9.99
C PHE A 365 0.56 -2.98 9.10
N GLU A 366 1.48 -2.17 9.60
CA GLU A 366 2.80 -1.99 8.97
C GLU A 366 3.85 -1.74 10.05
N ILE A 367 4.94 -2.49 10.01
CA ILE A 367 6.10 -2.23 10.88
C ILE A 367 7.20 -1.60 10.04
N ILE A 368 7.70 -0.45 10.48
CA ILE A 368 8.78 0.31 9.86
C ILE A 368 9.91 0.41 10.87
N ASN A 369 11.17 0.31 10.41
CA ASN A 369 12.34 0.38 11.28
C ASN A 369 13.23 1.60 11.02
N ASP A 370 12.94 2.39 9.98
CA ASP A 370 13.71 3.58 9.63
C ASP A 370 12.85 4.85 9.77
N PRO A 371 13.32 5.89 10.48
CA PRO A 371 14.51 5.97 11.35
C PRO A 371 14.25 5.59 12.83
N ILE A 372 12.99 5.28 13.19
CA ILE A 372 12.58 4.79 14.51
C ILE A 372 11.68 3.56 14.27
N PRO A 373 11.76 2.50 15.10
CA PRO A 373 10.81 1.39 15.07
C PRO A 373 9.37 1.86 15.32
N VAL A 374 8.50 1.70 14.33
CA VAL A 374 7.10 2.14 14.34
C VAL A 374 6.19 0.99 13.95
N LEU A 375 5.06 0.87 14.65
CA LEU A 375 3.91 0.05 14.24
C LEU A 375 2.74 0.96 13.87
N LYS A 376 2.32 0.88 12.61
CA LYS A 376 1.04 1.41 12.15
C LYS A 376 -0.03 0.33 12.22
N ALA A 377 -1.23 0.70 12.62
CA ALA A 377 -2.42 -0.13 12.48
C ALA A 377 -3.51 0.65 11.74
N TYR A 378 -3.96 0.12 10.60
CA TYR A 378 -5.04 0.69 9.82
C TYR A 378 -6.38 0.25 10.39
N LYS A 379 -7.30 1.22 10.53
CA LYS A 379 -8.66 1.00 11.01
C LYS A 379 -9.67 1.78 10.18
N ALA A 380 -10.84 1.19 10.01
CA ALA A 380 -11.91 1.80 9.22
C ALA A 380 -13.26 1.20 9.59
N LYS A 381 -14.34 1.90 9.23
CA LYS A 381 -15.68 1.32 9.16
C LYS A 381 -15.76 0.34 8.00
N LEU A 382 -16.65 -0.63 8.16
CA LEU A 382 -16.93 -1.61 7.13
C LEU A 382 -18.22 -1.24 6.38
N LYS A 383 -18.27 -1.59 5.10
CA LYS A 383 -19.45 -1.59 4.24
C LYS A 383 -19.89 -3.05 4.04
N GLN A 384 -20.94 -3.26 3.26
CA GLN A 384 -21.43 -4.60 2.93
C GLN A 384 -20.34 -5.51 2.36
N ASN A 385 -20.45 -6.82 2.65
CA ASN A 385 -19.56 -7.87 2.15
C ASN A 385 -18.07 -7.62 2.45
N TYR A 386 -17.75 -7.17 3.67
CA TYR A 386 -16.40 -6.92 4.18
C TYR A 386 -15.61 -5.82 3.46
N GLN A 387 -16.25 -5.03 2.60
CA GLN A 387 -15.62 -3.87 1.96
C GLN A 387 -15.28 -2.80 3.00
N VAL A 388 -14.24 -2.02 2.73
CA VAL A 388 -13.75 -0.98 3.65
C VAL A 388 -14.25 0.40 3.22
N ASP A 389 -14.60 1.26 4.17
CA ASP A 389 -15.01 2.64 3.89
C ASP A 389 -13.80 3.58 3.81
N ASN A 390 -13.47 4.10 2.61
CA ASN A 390 -12.29 4.92 2.37
C ASN A 390 -12.33 6.26 3.12
N GLN A 391 -13.51 6.86 3.28
CA GLN A 391 -13.69 8.13 4.00
C GLN A 391 -13.47 7.98 5.51
N SER A 392 -13.62 6.77 6.03
CA SER A 392 -13.41 6.48 7.45
C SER A 392 -12.01 5.95 7.75
N LEU A 393 -11.18 5.70 6.73
CA LEU A 393 -9.86 5.12 6.92
C LEU A 393 -8.99 6.03 7.76
N SER A 394 -8.43 5.47 8.83
CA SER A 394 -7.51 6.15 9.73
C SER A 394 -6.44 5.17 10.20
N GLU A 395 -5.40 5.68 10.85
CA GLU A 395 -4.30 4.87 11.36
C GLU A 395 -4.00 5.19 12.82
N ILE A 396 -3.52 4.18 13.53
CA ILE A 396 -2.95 4.28 14.88
C ILE A 396 -1.43 4.11 14.74
N VAL A 397 -0.66 4.98 15.38
CA VAL A 397 0.80 4.93 15.34
C VAL A 397 1.36 4.70 16.74
N TYR A 398 2.15 3.63 16.88
CA TYR A 398 2.94 3.31 18.07
C TYR A 398 4.42 3.33 17.73
N LEU A 399 5.22 3.97 18.58
CA LEU A 399 6.68 3.97 18.46
C LEU A 399 7.31 2.98 19.44
N ASP A 400 8.62 2.78 19.29
CA ASP A 400 9.43 1.91 20.15
C ASP A 400 8.91 0.47 20.20
N ILE A 401 8.38 -0.02 19.07
CA ILE A 401 7.80 -1.35 18.98
C ILE A 401 8.87 -2.45 19.16
N ASP A 402 10.13 -2.11 18.89
CA ASP A 402 11.30 -2.92 19.22
C ASP A 402 11.38 -3.28 20.71
N LYS A 403 11.02 -2.36 21.62
CA LYS A 403 11.04 -2.62 23.06
C LYS A 403 10.01 -3.66 23.49
N LEU A 404 8.92 -3.80 22.73
CA LEU A 404 7.90 -4.82 22.93
C LEU A 404 8.36 -6.18 22.37
N PHE A 405 8.81 -6.20 21.11
CA PHE A 405 9.12 -7.45 20.42
C PHE A 405 10.49 -8.03 20.75
N CYS A 406 11.49 -7.21 21.09
CA CYS A 406 12.85 -7.65 21.33
C CYS A 406 13.30 -7.39 22.78
N PRO A 407 14.09 -8.30 23.39
CA PRO A 407 14.79 -8.05 24.65
C PRO A 407 16.06 -7.23 24.42
N GLU A 408 16.78 -6.93 25.51
CA GLU A 408 18.09 -6.25 25.48
C GLU A 408 19.22 -7.16 25.98
N ASN A 409 19.09 -7.72 27.19
CA ASN A 409 20.16 -8.52 27.80
C ASN A 409 19.66 -9.86 28.35
N SER A 410 18.34 -10.04 28.53
CA SER A 410 17.78 -11.24 29.14
C SER A 410 16.86 -12.02 28.20
N GLU A 411 16.62 -13.28 28.54
CA GLU A 411 15.68 -14.13 27.82
C GLU A 411 14.27 -13.51 27.79
N GLN A 412 13.64 -13.55 26.61
CA GLN A 412 12.23 -13.22 26.42
C GLN A 412 11.44 -14.47 26.07
N LYS A 413 10.32 -14.65 26.78
CA LYS A 413 9.34 -15.71 26.53
C LYS A 413 8.23 -15.18 25.65
N TYR A 414 7.96 -15.89 24.56
CA TYR A 414 6.92 -15.56 23.60
C TYR A 414 5.83 -16.63 23.67
N TYR A 415 4.64 -16.24 24.11
CA TYR A 415 3.49 -17.14 24.14
C TYR A 415 2.85 -17.16 22.75
N THR A 416 2.76 -18.34 22.14
CA THR A 416 2.35 -18.48 20.74
C THR A 416 1.01 -19.20 20.64
N LYS A 417 0.00 -18.56 20.06
CA LYS A 417 -1.30 -19.16 19.77
C LYS A 417 -1.94 -18.43 18.60
N ASN A 418 -2.40 -19.17 17.59
CA ASN A 418 -3.21 -18.56 16.55
C ASN A 418 -4.64 -18.32 17.08
N LEU A 419 -4.99 -17.06 17.31
CA LEU A 419 -6.33 -16.64 17.77
C LEU A 419 -7.25 -16.60 16.55
N THR A 420 -8.27 -17.44 16.49
CA THR A 420 -9.13 -17.59 15.30
C THR A 420 -10.59 -17.49 15.71
N PHE A 421 -11.31 -16.51 15.14
CA PHE A 421 -12.71 -16.29 15.45
C PHE A 421 -13.63 -16.94 14.39
N PRO A 422 -14.90 -17.22 14.74
CA PRO A 422 -15.87 -17.74 13.78
C PRO A 422 -16.12 -16.76 12.63
N ASP A 423 -16.59 -17.27 11.48
CA ASP A 423 -16.97 -16.44 10.35
C ASP A 423 -18.05 -15.42 10.76
N GLY A 424 -17.92 -14.19 10.25
CA GLY A 424 -18.76 -13.06 10.65
C GLY A 424 -18.25 -12.32 11.90
N TYR A 425 -17.16 -12.73 12.53
CA TYR A 425 -16.46 -11.92 13.54
C TYR A 425 -15.25 -11.22 12.93
N VAL A 426 -15.06 -9.94 13.28
CA VAL A 426 -13.95 -9.10 12.83
C VAL A 426 -13.16 -8.57 14.04
N ILE A 427 -11.83 -8.63 13.98
CA ILE A 427 -10.98 -8.15 15.07
C ILE A 427 -11.06 -6.62 15.15
N THR A 428 -11.39 -6.12 16.34
CA THR A 428 -11.52 -4.69 16.64
C THR A 428 -10.45 -4.20 17.61
N LYS A 429 -9.87 -5.11 18.40
CA LYS A 429 -8.81 -4.82 19.37
C LYS A 429 -7.75 -5.91 19.42
N ILE A 430 -6.48 -5.52 19.48
CA ILE A 430 -5.34 -6.40 19.82
C ILE A 430 -4.52 -5.71 20.91
N THR A 431 -4.31 -6.40 22.02
CA THR A 431 -3.46 -5.93 23.13
C THR A 431 -2.23 -6.82 23.21
N PHE A 432 -1.05 -6.21 23.13
CA PHE A 432 0.21 -6.86 23.47
C PHE A 432 0.68 -6.38 24.83
N GLU A 433 1.14 -7.31 25.66
CA GLU A 433 1.72 -6.97 26.95
C GLU A 433 3.01 -7.76 27.16
N LYS A 434 4.09 -7.03 27.43
CA LYS A 434 5.38 -7.54 27.86
C LYS A 434 5.58 -7.23 29.33
N LYS A 435 5.36 -8.22 30.19
CA LYS A 435 5.60 -8.10 31.65
C LYS A 435 6.71 -9.05 32.07
N LEU A 436 7.80 -8.49 32.61
CA LEU A 436 8.99 -9.26 33.03
C LEU A 436 9.53 -10.16 31.90
N ASN A 437 9.66 -9.61 30.69
CA ASN A 437 10.07 -10.35 29.49
C ASN A 437 9.18 -11.57 29.11
N ASN A 438 7.91 -11.57 29.54
CA ASN A 438 6.89 -12.45 29.00
C ASN A 438 6.01 -11.63 28.05
N LEU A 439 6.09 -11.91 26.74
CA LEU A 439 5.23 -11.29 25.73
C LEU A 439 3.99 -12.16 25.50
N ILE A 440 2.83 -11.60 25.83
CA ILE A 440 1.50 -12.19 25.59
C ILE A 440 0.68 -11.26 24.70
N TYR A 441 -0.38 -11.80 24.09
CA TYR A 441 -1.36 -11.00 23.37
C TYR A 441 -2.78 -11.54 23.51
N GLU A 442 -3.73 -10.61 23.48
CA GLU A 442 -5.17 -10.83 23.53
C GLU A 442 -5.82 -10.09 22.37
N ALA A 443 -6.74 -10.75 21.68
CA ALA A 443 -7.56 -10.15 20.62
C ALA A 443 -9.04 -10.16 21.03
N THR A 444 -9.74 -9.07 20.72
CA THR A 444 -11.20 -8.98 20.78
C THR A 444 -11.76 -8.87 19.37
N ALA A 445 -12.77 -9.68 19.07
CA ALA A 445 -13.52 -9.60 17.84
C ALA A 445 -15.01 -9.32 18.11
N ASN A 446 -15.62 -8.55 17.23
CA ASN A 446 -17.03 -8.21 17.26
C ASN A 446 -17.77 -8.87 16.10
N PHE A 447 -19.03 -9.22 16.32
CA PHE A 447 -19.89 -9.71 15.25
C PHE A 447 -20.15 -8.59 14.23
N TYR A 448 -20.04 -8.94 12.97
CA TYR A 448 -20.25 -8.09 11.81
C TYR A 448 -21.34 -8.70 10.94
N ASP A 449 -22.26 -7.87 10.44
CA ASP A 449 -23.28 -8.28 9.48
C ASP A 449 -22.88 -7.91 8.05
N PRO A 450 -22.56 -8.89 7.18
CA PRO A 450 -22.20 -8.65 5.78
C PRO A 450 -23.28 -7.94 4.96
N SER A 451 -24.54 -8.01 5.39
CA SER A 451 -25.68 -7.45 4.65
C SER A 451 -25.82 -5.94 4.87
N THR A 452 -25.43 -5.44 6.03
CA THR A 452 -25.57 -4.02 6.41
C THR A 452 -24.23 -3.30 6.45
N GLY A 453 -23.16 -4.01 6.83
CA GLY A 453 -21.85 -3.41 7.12
C GLY A 453 -21.66 -3.08 8.60
N ASP A 454 -22.67 -3.30 9.44
CA ASP A 454 -22.64 -2.89 10.85
C ASP A 454 -21.88 -3.88 11.73
N ILE A 455 -21.19 -3.33 12.74
CA ILE A 455 -20.47 -4.09 13.77
C ILE A 455 -21.27 -4.02 15.09
N ASP A 456 -21.74 -5.16 15.58
CA ASP A 456 -22.48 -5.27 16.83
C ASP A 456 -21.53 -5.21 18.04
N LEU A 457 -21.65 -4.14 18.81
CA LEU A 457 -20.82 -3.89 19.99
C LEU A 457 -21.16 -4.78 21.19
N ASN A 458 -22.33 -5.44 21.19
CA ASN A 458 -22.77 -6.30 22.29
C ASN A 458 -22.35 -7.76 22.10
N LYS A 459 -22.11 -8.20 20.87
CA LYS A 459 -21.64 -9.55 20.54
C LYS A 459 -20.12 -9.57 20.38
N LYS A 460 -19.43 -9.65 21.52
CA LYS A 460 -17.96 -9.70 21.59
C LYS A 460 -17.45 -11.10 21.92
N GLN A 461 -16.35 -11.46 21.30
CA GLN A 461 -15.54 -12.63 21.68
C GLN A 461 -14.12 -12.19 21.96
N VAL A 462 -13.49 -12.81 22.95
CA VAL A 462 -12.12 -12.50 23.37
C VAL A 462 -11.34 -13.80 23.39
N GLU A 463 -10.16 -13.79 22.76
CA GLU A 463 -9.21 -14.88 22.85
C GLU A 463 -7.82 -14.34 23.23
N SER A 464 -7.09 -15.12 24.03
CA SER A 464 -5.72 -14.79 24.47
C SER A 464 -4.80 -15.99 24.29
N THR A 465 -3.49 -15.72 24.21
CA THR A 465 -2.43 -16.75 24.28
C THR A 465 -2.31 -17.37 25.67
N PHE A 466 -2.77 -16.68 26.69
CA PHE A 466 -2.74 -17.17 28.06
C PHE A 466 -4.07 -17.89 28.37
N PRO A 467 -4.09 -19.09 29.03
CA PRO A 467 -3.05 -19.78 29.81
C PRO A 467 -2.38 -20.94 29.08
N GLN A 468 -2.10 -20.83 27.79
CA GLN A 468 -1.39 -21.93 27.14
C GLN A 468 0.03 -22.08 27.70
N THR A 469 0.43 -23.34 27.90
CA THR A 469 1.75 -23.74 28.38
C THR A 469 2.84 -23.60 27.33
N ASP A 470 2.46 -23.40 26.07
CA ASP A 470 3.39 -23.40 24.94
C ASP A 470 3.94 -21.99 24.76
N TYR A 471 5.17 -21.81 25.24
CA TYR A 471 5.98 -20.63 25.01
C TYR A 471 7.31 -21.03 24.40
N ILE A 472 7.87 -20.12 23.59
CA ILE A 472 9.23 -20.25 23.07
C ILE A 472 10.06 -19.18 23.75
N THR A 473 11.22 -19.57 24.28
CA THR A 473 12.19 -18.63 24.86
C THR A 473 13.24 -18.28 23.80
N MET A 474 13.59 -17.01 23.68
CA MET A 474 14.74 -16.56 22.91
C MET A 474 15.56 -15.56 23.72
N ASP A 475 16.88 -15.65 23.61
CA ASP A 475 17.82 -14.64 24.06
C ASP A 475 18.60 -14.04 22.87
N ILE A 476 19.30 -12.95 23.17
CA ILE A 476 20.22 -12.31 22.23
C ILE A 476 21.50 -13.15 22.11
N GLY A 477 21.99 -13.73 23.21
CA GLY A 477 23.20 -14.56 23.23
C GLY A 477 24.42 -13.79 22.75
N ASP A 478 25.24 -14.40 21.89
CA ASP A 478 26.40 -13.76 21.22
C ASP A 478 26.03 -12.99 19.94
N ASP A 479 24.75 -12.97 19.53
CA ASP A 479 24.29 -12.29 18.31
C ASP A 479 23.87 -10.84 18.60
N ASP A 480 24.03 -9.90 17.65
CA ASP A 480 23.60 -8.50 17.83
C ASP A 480 22.07 -8.24 17.75
N GLY A 481 21.21 -9.14 18.23
CA GLY A 481 19.74 -8.91 18.32
C GLY A 481 18.83 -9.99 17.74
N ILE A 482 17.51 -9.72 17.78
CA ILE A 482 16.43 -10.59 17.28
C ILE A 482 15.85 -10.03 15.97
N TYR A 483 15.41 -10.90 15.08
CA TYR A 483 14.76 -10.50 13.82
C TYR A 483 13.28 -10.18 14.03
N MET A 484 12.99 -8.91 14.30
CA MET A 484 11.64 -8.35 14.46
C MET A 484 10.89 -8.35 13.11
N PRO A 485 9.54 -8.50 13.09
CA PRO A 485 8.78 -8.40 11.85
C PRO A 485 8.92 -7.02 11.21
N LEU A 486 9.01 -6.94 9.88
CA LEU A 486 9.16 -5.69 9.12
C LEU A 486 8.28 -5.69 7.86
N GLY A 487 7.74 -4.52 7.52
CA GLY A 487 6.96 -4.24 6.32
C GLY A 487 5.45 -4.27 6.55
N VAL A 488 4.70 -4.18 5.45
CA VAL A 488 3.23 -4.16 5.45
C VAL A 488 2.68 -5.56 5.77
N ILE A 489 2.02 -5.69 6.92
CA ILE A 489 1.30 -6.89 7.37
C ILE A 489 -0.18 -6.63 7.12
N SER A 490 -0.56 -6.72 5.86
CA SER A 490 -1.92 -6.55 5.39
C SER A 490 -2.18 -7.51 4.24
N GLU A 491 -3.46 -7.73 3.95
CA GLU A 491 -3.86 -8.19 2.64
C GLU A 491 -3.48 -7.15 1.55
N THR A 492 -3.33 -7.60 0.30
CA THR A 492 -3.10 -6.75 -0.89
C THR A 492 -4.08 -5.60 -1.02
N PHE A 493 -5.33 -5.86 -0.64
CA PHE A 493 -6.39 -4.87 -0.44
C PHE A 493 -6.84 -4.93 1.02
N LEU A 494 -6.96 -3.77 1.67
CA LEU A 494 -7.41 -3.65 3.06
C LEU A 494 -8.74 -4.38 3.25
N THR A 495 -8.73 -5.35 4.15
CA THR A 495 -9.89 -6.19 4.49
C THR A 495 -9.89 -6.46 5.99
N PRO A 496 -11.06 -6.64 6.61
CA PRO A 496 -11.12 -6.95 8.03
C PRO A 496 -10.43 -8.29 8.33
N ILE A 497 -9.87 -8.37 9.54
CA ILE A 497 -9.06 -9.50 9.98
C ILE A 497 -9.93 -10.44 10.83
N ASN A 498 -9.88 -11.74 10.51
CA ASN A 498 -10.54 -12.80 11.28
C ASN A 498 -9.62 -13.38 12.35
N SER A 499 -8.34 -13.58 12.04
CA SER A 499 -7.41 -14.32 12.91
C SER A 499 -6.10 -13.57 13.05
N PHE A 500 -5.47 -13.71 14.21
CA PHE A 500 -4.18 -13.09 14.53
C PHE A 500 -3.31 -14.04 15.36
N GLY A 501 -2.02 -14.12 15.05
CA GLY A 501 -1.05 -14.90 15.79
C GLY A 501 0.39 -14.43 15.61
N LEU A 502 1.21 -14.74 16.60
CA LEU A 502 2.67 -14.58 16.58
C LEU A 502 3.31 -15.97 16.51
N GLU A 503 4.11 -16.18 15.48
CA GLU A 503 4.96 -17.36 15.30
C GLU A 503 6.41 -17.01 15.58
N VAL A 504 7.12 -17.93 16.22
CA VAL A 504 8.49 -17.74 16.67
C VAL A 504 9.34 -18.92 16.23
N ASP A 505 10.44 -18.63 15.53
CA ASP A 505 11.45 -19.62 15.21
C ASP A 505 12.73 -19.32 16.00
N ALA A 506 12.95 -20.10 17.05
CA ALA A 506 14.13 -19.97 17.92
C ALA A 506 15.46 -20.23 17.20
N LYS A 507 15.48 -21.02 16.11
CA LYS A 507 16.72 -21.33 15.39
C LYS A 507 17.19 -20.15 14.57
N SER A 508 16.27 -19.48 13.88
CA SER A 508 16.56 -18.29 13.08
C SER A 508 16.44 -16.99 13.88
N LYS A 509 15.98 -17.05 15.13
CA LYS A 509 15.63 -15.91 15.99
C LYS A 509 14.65 -14.95 15.30
N THR A 510 13.66 -15.48 14.59
CA THR A 510 12.69 -14.69 13.83
C THR A 510 11.32 -14.67 14.49
N LEU A 511 10.69 -13.50 14.44
CA LEU A 511 9.31 -13.25 14.85
C LEU A 511 8.46 -13.01 13.62
N THR A 512 7.36 -13.75 13.47
CA THR A 512 6.45 -13.62 12.32
C THR A 512 5.03 -13.37 12.80
N LEU A 513 4.44 -12.24 12.40
CA LEU A 513 3.03 -11.95 12.64
C LEU A 513 2.21 -12.57 11.51
N LYS A 514 1.22 -13.40 11.85
CA LYS A 514 0.34 -14.08 10.90
C LYS A 514 -1.10 -13.65 11.15
N CYS A 515 -1.79 -13.28 10.08
CA CYS A 515 -3.18 -12.87 10.10
C CYS A 515 -4.00 -13.65 9.06
N LYS A 516 -5.33 -13.62 9.15
CA LYS A 516 -6.26 -14.19 8.16
C LYS A 516 -7.26 -13.14 7.69
N SER A 517 -7.37 -12.92 6.38
CA SER A 517 -8.27 -11.94 5.75
C SER A 517 -9.63 -12.53 5.35
N TYR A 518 -10.62 -11.65 5.12
CA TYR A 518 -11.92 -11.96 4.49
C TYR A 518 -11.95 -11.66 2.98
N LEU A 519 -10.80 -11.61 2.31
CA LEU A 519 -10.73 -11.25 0.89
C LEU A 519 -11.50 -12.26 0.00
N ARG A 520 -11.48 -13.55 0.35
CA ARG A 520 -12.21 -14.59 -0.39
C ARG A 520 -13.71 -14.28 -0.43
N GLU A 521 -14.30 -14.03 0.73
CA GLU A 521 -15.73 -13.76 0.91
C GLU A 521 -16.13 -12.46 0.20
N LEU A 522 -15.29 -11.42 0.30
CA LEU A 522 -15.48 -10.17 -0.42
C LEU A 522 -15.52 -10.40 -1.94
N LEU A 523 -14.50 -11.04 -2.51
CA LEU A 523 -14.39 -11.25 -3.95
C LEU A 523 -15.54 -12.10 -4.52
N LEU A 524 -15.95 -13.15 -3.80
CA LEU A 524 -17.07 -14.00 -4.19
C LEU A 524 -18.40 -13.24 -4.17
N ALA A 525 -18.59 -12.36 -3.19
CA ALA A 525 -19.81 -11.57 -3.06
C ALA A 525 -19.89 -10.40 -4.04
N THR A 526 -18.75 -9.87 -4.50
CA THR A 526 -18.67 -8.68 -5.37
C THR A 526 -18.13 -8.99 -6.78
N ASP A 527 -16.82 -8.94 -6.99
CA ASP A 527 -16.20 -8.84 -8.33
C ASP A 527 -16.34 -10.13 -9.14
N LEU A 528 -16.18 -11.28 -8.49
CA LEU A 528 -16.36 -12.61 -9.12
C LEU A 528 -17.84 -12.96 -9.38
N SER A 529 -18.74 -12.10 -8.91
CA SER A 529 -20.19 -12.13 -9.18
C SER A 529 -20.65 -10.96 -10.07
N ASN A 530 -19.73 -10.20 -10.68
CA ASN A 530 -20.01 -9.05 -11.55
C ASN A 530 -20.86 -7.96 -10.86
N LYS A 531 -20.55 -7.67 -9.60
CA LYS A 531 -21.20 -6.59 -8.84
C LYS A 531 -20.21 -5.47 -8.52
N GLU A 532 -20.77 -4.32 -8.15
CA GLU A 532 -19.98 -3.18 -7.66
C GLU A 532 -19.02 -3.63 -6.56
N THR A 533 -17.75 -3.32 -6.75
CA THR A 533 -16.64 -3.73 -5.89
C THR A 533 -15.88 -2.49 -5.47
N LYS A 534 -15.48 -2.41 -4.21
CA LYS A 534 -14.73 -1.30 -3.64
C LYS A 534 -13.59 -1.85 -2.80
N LEU A 535 -12.41 -1.86 -3.41
CA LEU A 535 -11.17 -2.31 -2.78
C LEU A 535 -10.29 -1.12 -2.49
N ILE A 536 -9.61 -1.13 -1.35
CA ILE A 536 -8.65 -0.09 -0.98
C ILE A 536 -7.29 -0.75 -0.85
N VAL A 537 -6.28 -0.13 -1.45
CA VAL A 537 -4.90 -0.56 -1.35
C VAL A 537 -4.28 -0.03 -0.05
N PRO A 538 -3.44 -0.81 0.68
CA PRO A 538 -2.68 -0.31 1.81
C PRO A 538 -1.85 0.93 1.42
N PRO A 539 -2.06 2.08 2.08
CA PRO A 539 -1.32 3.30 1.79
C PRO A 539 0.19 3.11 2.01
N SER A 540 1.01 3.70 1.14
CA SER A 540 2.47 3.63 1.27
C SER A 540 3.06 4.68 2.23
N GLY A 541 2.25 5.66 2.65
CA GLY A 541 2.63 6.76 3.52
C GLY A 541 2.02 6.68 4.92
N PHE A 542 2.10 7.79 5.67
CA PHE A 542 1.38 7.98 6.93
C PHE A 542 0.13 8.81 6.65
N ILE A 543 -1.06 8.21 6.77
CA ILE A 543 -2.33 8.93 6.58
C ILE A 543 -2.58 9.91 7.73
N SER A 544 -2.05 9.64 8.92
CA SER A 544 -2.18 10.49 10.11
C SER A 544 -1.23 11.68 10.13
N ASN A 545 -0.47 11.90 9.05
CA ASN A 545 0.39 13.07 8.94
C ASN A 545 -0.45 14.35 9.02
N ILE A 546 -0.19 15.19 10.03
CA ILE A 546 -0.91 16.45 10.21
C ILE A 546 -0.48 17.53 9.20
N VAL A 547 0.71 17.36 8.62
CA VAL A 547 1.28 18.22 7.59
C VAL A 547 0.62 17.86 6.25
N GLU A 548 -0.28 18.73 5.79
CA GLU A 548 -0.88 18.62 4.45
C GLU A 548 0.15 18.97 3.38
N ASN A 549 0.08 18.27 2.24
CA ASN A 549 1.04 18.38 1.14
C ASN A 549 2.50 18.32 1.62
N GLY A 550 2.82 17.41 2.56
CA GLY A 550 4.17 17.26 3.11
C GLY A 550 5.22 16.70 2.14
N SER A 551 4.78 16.01 1.08
CA SER A 551 5.62 15.46 -0.01
C SER A 551 5.76 16.42 -1.20
N ILE A 552 5.13 17.60 -1.14
CA ILE A 552 5.26 18.67 -2.14
C ILE A 552 4.92 18.23 -3.58
N GLU A 553 4.01 17.27 -3.78
CA GLU A 553 3.71 16.72 -5.11
C GLU A 553 2.70 17.57 -5.90
N GLU A 554 1.92 18.42 -5.22
CA GLU A 554 0.96 19.31 -5.87
C GLU A 554 1.67 20.40 -6.70
N ASP A 555 1.04 20.85 -7.79
CA ASP A 555 1.60 21.93 -8.65
C ASP A 555 1.53 23.31 -7.98
N ASN A 556 0.66 23.46 -6.98
CA ASN A 556 0.54 24.69 -6.21
C ASN A 556 1.25 24.55 -4.85
N LEU A 557 1.60 25.70 -4.26
CA LEU A 557 2.25 25.74 -2.96
C LEU A 557 1.23 25.54 -1.82
N GLU A 558 -0.07 25.53 -2.08
CA GLU A 558 -1.05 25.36 -1.01
C GLU A 558 -0.90 23.96 -0.37
N PRO A 559 -1.07 23.85 0.95
CA PRO A 559 -1.40 24.88 1.96
C PRO A 559 -0.19 25.65 2.51
N TRP A 560 1.01 25.40 2.01
CA TRP A 560 2.21 26.14 2.39
C TRP A 560 2.17 27.58 1.87
N LYS A 561 2.78 28.51 2.63
CA LYS A 561 2.84 29.93 2.30
C LYS A 561 4.26 30.43 2.36
N ALA A 562 4.75 30.91 1.21
CA ALA A 562 6.01 31.63 1.12
C ALA A 562 5.83 33.09 1.59
N ASN A 563 6.80 33.59 2.34
CA ASN A 563 6.78 34.98 2.84
C ASN A 563 7.26 36.00 1.79
N ASN A 564 8.09 35.59 0.82
CA ASN A 564 8.67 36.43 -0.21
C ASN A 564 9.06 35.61 -1.46
N LYS A 565 9.64 36.27 -2.46
CA LYS A 565 10.03 35.63 -3.74
C LYS A 565 11.27 34.73 -3.68
N ASN A 566 12.03 34.76 -2.58
CA ASN A 566 13.21 33.93 -2.38
C ASN A 566 12.85 32.54 -1.80
N ALA A 567 11.56 32.22 -1.76
CA ALA A 567 11.01 30.96 -1.28
C ALA A 567 9.96 30.44 -2.28
N TYR A 568 10.17 29.27 -2.86
CA TYR A 568 9.31 28.70 -3.91
C TYR A 568 9.46 27.18 -4.02
N VAL A 569 8.66 26.55 -4.89
CA VAL A 569 8.77 25.10 -5.21
C VAL A 569 9.80 24.89 -6.32
N ASP A 570 10.92 24.25 -6.00
CA ASP A 570 11.89 23.79 -6.98
C ASP A 570 11.43 22.44 -7.54
N HIS A 571 11.16 22.38 -8.85
CA HIS A 571 10.58 21.22 -9.52
C HIS A 571 11.59 20.10 -9.82
N THR A 572 12.87 20.37 -9.62
CA THR A 572 13.96 19.42 -9.87
C THR A 572 14.81 19.18 -8.62
N GLY A 573 14.58 19.99 -7.59
CA GLY A 573 15.43 20.05 -6.41
C GLY A 573 15.18 18.97 -5.38
N GLY A 574 14.06 18.24 -5.44
CA GLY A 574 13.65 17.20 -4.49
C GLY A 574 14.40 15.88 -4.61
N VAL A 575 14.07 14.94 -3.72
CA VAL A 575 14.68 13.61 -3.70
C VAL A 575 14.39 12.90 -5.03
N ASN A 576 15.43 12.49 -5.77
CA ASN A 576 15.33 11.87 -7.09
C ASN A 576 14.67 12.74 -8.19
N GLY A 577 14.77 14.06 -8.09
CA GLY A 577 14.24 14.99 -9.10
C GLY A 577 12.74 15.28 -8.96
N THR A 578 12.17 14.99 -7.79
CA THR A 578 10.83 15.44 -7.37
C THR A 578 10.82 16.93 -7.04
N LYS A 579 9.64 17.45 -6.71
CA LYS A 579 9.47 18.83 -6.22
C LYS A 579 9.97 18.94 -4.77
N ALA A 580 10.49 20.11 -4.40
CA ALA A 580 10.84 20.41 -3.02
C ALA A 580 10.64 21.89 -2.70
N LEU A 581 10.46 22.19 -1.41
CA LEU A 581 10.47 23.55 -0.91
C LEU A 581 11.90 24.08 -0.91
N TYR A 582 12.14 25.17 -1.63
CA TYR A 582 13.42 25.86 -1.66
C TYR A 582 13.35 27.20 -0.92
N VAL A 583 14.38 27.51 -0.14
CA VAL A 583 14.51 28.76 0.61
C VAL A 583 15.92 29.33 0.48
N HIS A 584 16.00 30.66 0.32
CA HIS A 584 17.26 31.39 0.23
C HIS A 584 17.17 32.77 0.91
N LYS A 585 18.28 33.29 1.43
CA LYS A 585 18.36 34.58 2.13
C LYS A 585 17.37 34.68 3.30
N ASP A 586 16.40 35.58 3.18
CA ASP A 586 15.33 35.85 4.14
C ASP A 586 14.02 35.12 3.79
N GLY A 587 14.05 34.31 2.72
CA GLY A 587 12.94 33.46 2.30
C GLY A 587 12.60 32.41 3.34
N GLY A 588 11.30 32.27 3.61
CA GLY A 588 10.76 31.26 4.50
C GLY A 588 9.41 30.77 4.02
N ILE A 589 9.15 29.49 4.24
CA ILE A 589 7.89 28.83 3.90
C ILE A 589 7.28 28.30 5.19
N SER A 590 5.98 28.51 5.36
CA SER A 590 5.28 28.14 6.59
C SER A 590 3.92 27.52 6.32
N GLN A 591 3.47 26.67 7.25
CA GLN A 591 2.15 26.05 7.24
C GLN A 591 1.55 26.09 8.64
N PHE A 592 0.30 26.49 8.75
CA PHE A 592 -0.45 26.45 9.99
C PHE A 592 -0.86 25.01 10.30
N ILE A 593 -0.53 24.51 11.49
CA ILE A 593 -0.90 23.15 11.93
C ILE A 593 -1.42 23.10 13.37
N GLY A 594 -1.61 24.27 14.00
CA GLY A 594 -1.93 24.38 15.43
C GLY A 594 -3.28 23.79 15.82
N ASP A 595 -4.26 23.79 14.93
CA ASP A 595 -5.60 23.21 15.14
C ASP A 595 -5.61 21.68 15.13
N LYS A 596 -4.58 21.05 14.57
CA LYS A 596 -4.41 19.58 14.50
C LYS A 596 -3.57 19.01 15.63
N LEU A 597 -2.89 19.86 16.40
CA LEU A 597 -2.06 19.45 17.52
C LEU A 597 -2.88 19.35 18.82
N LYS A 598 -2.52 18.40 19.68
CA LYS A 598 -3.06 18.24 21.04
C LYS A 598 -2.05 18.73 22.08
N PRO A 599 -2.50 19.38 23.17
CA PRO A 599 -1.60 19.93 24.19
C PRO A 599 -0.92 18.82 25.01
N LYS A 600 0.33 19.06 25.44
CA LYS A 600 1.14 18.12 26.24
C LYS A 600 1.20 16.70 25.67
N THR A 601 1.12 16.58 24.36
CA THR A 601 1.11 15.30 23.64
C THR A 601 2.45 15.14 22.94
N GLU A 602 2.98 13.92 22.91
CA GLU A 602 4.23 13.60 22.25
C GLU A 602 3.99 13.38 20.75
N TYR A 603 4.87 13.93 19.92
CA TYR A 603 4.83 13.83 18.48
C TYR A 603 6.21 13.43 17.94
N VAL A 604 6.23 12.79 16.77
CA VAL A 604 7.43 12.66 15.94
C VAL A 604 7.35 13.68 14.83
N ILE A 605 8.48 14.34 14.55
CA ILE A 605 8.71 15.11 13.34
C ILE A 605 9.77 14.41 12.50
N GLN A 606 9.52 14.25 11.21
CA GLN A 606 10.44 13.73 10.21
C GLN A 606 10.42 14.61 8.97
N TYR A 607 11.59 14.81 8.35
CA TYR A 607 11.72 15.55 7.10
C TYR A 607 13.02 15.17 6.39
N THR A 608 13.04 15.31 5.06
CA THR A 608 14.22 15.08 4.22
C THR A 608 14.72 16.42 3.68
N VAL A 609 15.96 16.78 4.00
CA VAL A 609 16.50 18.12 3.75
C VAL A 609 17.91 18.09 3.19
N LYS A 610 18.27 19.14 2.44
CA LYS A 610 19.59 19.40 1.86
C LYS A 610 19.98 20.87 2.05
N GLY A 611 21.28 21.16 2.10
CA GLY A 611 21.84 22.49 2.29
C GLY A 611 21.91 22.84 3.78
N LYS A 612 21.58 24.08 4.13
CA LYS A 612 21.60 24.57 5.52
C LYS A 612 20.22 25.00 5.99
N PRO A 613 19.30 24.04 6.20
CA PRO A 613 17.93 24.32 6.61
C PRO A 613 17.87 24.80 8.06
N SER A 614 16.88 25.61 8.35
CA SER A 614 16.47 25.99 9.69
C SER A 614 14.98 25.71 9.81
N ILE A 615 14.63 24.66 10.57
CA ILE A 615 13.25 24.20 10.73
C ILE A 615 12.77 24.50 12.14
N HIS A 616 11.59 25.09 12.24
CA HIS A 616 10.96 25.47 13.50
C HIS A 616 9.52 25.01 13.54
N LEU A 617 9.12 24.49 14.70
CA LEU A 617 7.70 24.43 15.09
C LEU A 617 7.49 25.48 16.17
N LYS A 618 6.93 26.62 15.78
CA LYS A 618 6.89 27.82 16.62
C LYS A 618 5.47 28.36 16.73
N ASP A 619 5.09 28.76 17.93
CA ASP A 619 3.88 29.54 18.17
C ASP A 619 4.16 31.02 17.89
N GLU A 620 3.47 31.61 16.91
CA GLU A 620 3.66 33.01 16.53
C GLU A 620 3.08 34.00 17.55
N ASN A 621 2.09 33.60 18.34
CA ASN A 621 1.43 34.46 19.33
C ASN A 621 2.28 34.65 20.59
N THR A 622 2.91 33.56 21.04
CA THR A 622 3.67 33.50 22.30
C THR A 622 5.18 33.50 22.09
N GLY A 623 5.63 33.15 20.89
CA GLY A 623 7.04 32.96 20.57
C GLY A 623 7.62 31.63 21.08
N TYR A 624 6.81 30.76 21.69
CA TYR A 624 7.27 29.47 22.21
C TYR A 624 7.72 28.55 21.07
N ILE A 625 8.84 27.87 21.25
CA ILE A 625 9.42 26.95 20.27
C ILE A 625 9.22 25.53 20.78
N HIS A 626 8.39 24.76 20.08
CA HIS A 626 8.15 23.34 20.37
C HIS A 626 9.25 22.45 19.82
N TYR A 627 9.78 22.82 18.65
CA TYR A 627 10.86 22.12 17.97
C TYR A 627 11.74 23.11 17.22
N GLU A 628 13.04 22.87 17.23
CA GLU A 628 14.03 23.66 16.50
C GLU A 628 15.17 22.79 16.00
N ASP A 629 15.54 23.01 14.74
CA ASP A 629 16.71 22.41 14.12
C ASP A 629 17.39 23.43 13.19
N THR A 630 18.53 23.97 13.64
CA THR A 630 19.19 25.14 13.01
C THR A 630 20.68 24.96 12.72
N ASN A 631 21.26 23.77 12.94
CA ASN A 631 22.72 23.58 12.88
C ASN A 631 23.15 22.45 11.94
N ASN A 632 22.31 22.10 10.97
CA ASN A 632 22.66 21.11 9.95
C ASN A 632 23.32 21.78 8.73
N ASN A 633 24.39 21.15 8.24
CA ASN A 633 25.01 21.47 6.96
C ASN A 633 25.14 20.17 6.17
N LEU A 634 24.23 19.97 5.21
CA LEU A 634 24.01 18.69 4.55
C LEU A 634 24.26 18.87 3.05
N GLU A 635 25.38 18.35 2.55
CA GLU A 635 25.69 18.44 1.11
C GLU A 635 24.68 17.66 0.27
N ASP A 636 24.25 16.50 0.76
CA ASP A 636 23.23 15.64 0.17
C ASP A 636 21.97 15.61 1.02
N TYR A 637 20.88 15.10 0.43
CA TYR A 637 19.64 14.87 1.16
C TYR A 637 19.84 13.89 2.31
N GLN A 638 19.46 14.31 3.52
CA GLN A 638 19.37 13.43 4.68
C GLN A 638 17.97 13.48 5.28
N THR A 639 17.51 12.34 5.79
CA THR A 639 16.25 12.25 6.52
C THR A 639 16.53 12.40 8.01
N ILE A 640 15.95 13.42 8.61
CA ILE A 640 16.05 13.71 10.04
C ILE A 640 14.73 13.34 10.69
N ASN A 641 14.79 12.72 11.87
CA ASN A 641 13.63 12.40 12.68
C ASN A 641 13.92 12.65 14.15
N LYS A 642 12.98 13.31 14.84
CA LYS A 642 13.07 13.69 16.26
C LYS A 642 11.71 13.58 16.92
N ARG A 643 11.73 13.38 18.24
CA ARG A 643 10.54 13.50 19.10
C ARG A 643 10.47 14.88 19.72
N PHE A 644 9.25 15.38 19.90
CA PHE A 644 8.99 16.59 20.66
C PHE A 644 7.68 16.47 21.43
N THR A 645 7.49 17.32 22.44
CA THR A 645 6.23 17.40 23.18
C THR A 645 5.67 18.81 23.05
N THR A 646 4.38 18.89 22.75
CA THR A 646 3.69 20.17 22.60
C THR A 646 3.51 20.88 23.94
N GLY A 647 3.38 22.21 23.87
CA GLY A 647 3.04 23.05 25.02
C GLY A 647 1.56 23.01 25.35
N THR A 648 1.09 24.02 26.09
CA THR A 648 -0.33 24.16 26.48
C THR A 648 -1.17 24.95 25.50
N ASP A 649 -0.62 26.01 24.89
CA ASP A 649 -1.29 26.78 23.85
C ASP A 649 -0.76 26.36 22.49
N LEU A 650 -1.66 26.14 21.54
CA LEU A 650 -1.37 25.59 20.22
C LEU A 650 -2.04 26.39 19.09
N LYS A 651 -2.88 27.39 19.41
CA LYS A 651 -3.70 28.07 18.42
C LYS A 651 -2.90 28.90 17.42
N GLY A 652 -1.63 29.21 17.73
CA GLY A 652 -0.74 29.99 16.89
C GLY A 652 0.45 29.19 16.33
N VAL A 653 0.41 27.86 16.34
CA VAL A 653 1.57 27.04 15.97
C VAL A 653 1.69 26.83 14.46
N TYR A 654 2.87 27.16 13.93
CA TYR A 654 3.25 26.98 12.52
C TYR A 654 4.50 26.11 12.41
N LEU A 655 4.53 25.27 11.39
CA LEU A 655 5.75 24.65 10.87
C LEU A 655 6.41 25.63 9.90
N ILE A 656 7.70 25.92 10.10
CA ILE A 656 8.42 26.95 9.36
C ILE A 656 9.75 26.37 8.86
N LEU A 657 10.00 26.49 7.56
CA LEU A 657 11.28 26.22 6.92
C LEU A 657 11.94 27.54 6.48
N LYS A 658 13.19 27.74 6.89
CA LYS A 658 14.07 28.86 6.49
C LYS A 658 15.46 28.34 6.14
N SER A 659 16.33 29.20 5.62
CA SER A 659 17.76 28.91 5.56
C SER A 659 18.53 29.54 6.73
N GLN A 660 19.64 28.91 7.11
CA GLN A 660 20.56 29.47 8.10
C GLN A 660 21.37 30.60 7.47
N ASN A 661 21.47 31.74 8.16
CA ASN A 661 22.36 32.87 7.79
C ASN A 661 22.26 33.35 6.33
N GLY A 662 21.12 33.10 5.67
CA GLY A 662 20.88 33.46 4.28
C GLY A 662 21.48 32.54 3.22
N ASP A 663 21.96 31.35 3.61
CA ASP A 663 22.36 30.27 2.70
C ASP A 663 21.16 29.69 1.93
N GLU A 664 21.37 28.60 1.20
CA GLU A 664 20.34 27.85 0.48
C GLU A 664 19.97 26.57 1.23
N ALA A 665 18.69 26.21 1.18
CA ALA A 665 18.21 24.93 1.67
C ALA A 665 17.00 24.42 0.89
N TRP A 666 16.89 23.10 0.83
CA TRP A 666 15.74 22.38 0.29
C TRP A 666 15.14 21.47 1.36
N GLY A 667 13.81 21.34 1.35
CA GLY A 667 13.09 20.44 2.23
C GLY A 667 11.91 19.77 1.55
N ASP A 668 11.71 18.49 1.87
CA ASP A 668 10.66 17.63 1.34
C ASP A 668 10.31 16.51 2.36
N ASN A 669 9.22 15.79 2.16
CA ASN A 669 8.72 14.68 2.99
C ASN A 669 8.51 15.07 4.47
N PHE A 670 7.89 16.23 4.71
CA PHE A 670 7.55 16.70 6.05
C PHE A 670 6.42 15.85 6.65
N ILE A 671 6.72 15.16 7.74
CA ILE A 671 5.82 14.25 8.45
C ILE A 671 5.79 14.64 9.92
N ILE A 672 4.61 14.91 10.46
CA ILE A 672 4.38 15.06 11.90
C ILE A 672 3.25 14.12 12.32
N LEU A 673 3.51 13.27 13.30
CA LEU A 673 2.60 12.21 13.73
C LEU A 673 2.38 12.27 15.24
N GLU A 674 1.12 12.17 15.65
CA GLU A 674 0.76 11.98 17.06
C GLU A 674 1.19 10.59 17.50
N ILE A 675 1.88 10.51 18.64
CA ILE A 675 2.31 9.23 19.21
C ILE A 675 1.28 8.80 20.23
N SER A 676 0.72 7.60 20.04
CA SER A 676 -0.12 7.00 21.08
C SER A 676 0.76 6.70 22.31
N PRO A 677 0.46 7.26 23.49
CA PRO A 677 1.29 7.08 24.66
C PRO A 677 1.35 5.60 25.03
N SER A 678 2.56 5.09 25.28
CA SER A 678 2.72 3.76 25.86
C SER A 678 2.21 3.79 27.31
N GLU A 679 1.35 2.82 27.66
CA GLU A 679 0.86 2.72 29.03
C GLU A 679 2.02 2.35 29.96
N LYS A 680 2.25 3.17 30.98
CA LYS A 680 3.13 2.77 32.08
C LYS A 680 2.47 1.63 32.84
N LEU A 681 3.26 0.62 33.23
CA LEU A 681 2.77 -0.43 34.11
C LEU A 681 2.30 0.19 35.42
N LEU A 682 0.99 0.21 35.62
CA LEU A 682 0.41 0.38 36.94
C LEU A 682 0.43 -0.99 37.59
N SER A 683 1.48 -1.32 38.34
CA SER A 683 1.49 -2.49 39.22
C SER A 683 0.96 -2.07 40.58
N PRO A 684 -0.34 -2.25 40.88
CA PRO A 684 -0.84 -1.97 42.21
C PRO A 684 -0.11 -2.86 43.22
N GLU A 685 0.24 -2.29 44.37
CA GLU A 685 0.69 -3.10 45.50
C GLU A 685 -0.50 -3.91 46.01
N LEU A 686 -0.41 -5.24 45.92
CA LEU A 686 -1.48 -6.14 46.34
C LEU A 686 -1.41 -6.49 47.83
N ILE A 687 -0.25 -6.29 48.47
CA ILE A 687 -0.04 -6.50 49.90
C ILE A 687 -0.30 -5.21 50.67
N ASN A 688 -1.28 -5.26 51.56
CA ASN A 688 -1.56 -4.22 52.55
C ASN A 688 -1.27 -4.74 53.96
N THR A 689 -0.49 -4.00 54.75
CA THR A 689 -0.13 -4.33 56.14
C THR A 689 -1.32 -4.54 57.05
N ASN A 690 -2.48 -3.92 56.76
CA ASN A 690 -3.70 -4.05 57.55
C ASN A 690 -4.51 -5.33 57.27
N ASN A 691 -4.20 -6.06 56.19
CA ASN A 691 -5.01 -7.19 55.72
C ASN A 691 -4.40 -8.57 56.05
N TRP A 692 -3.33 -8.60 56.84
CA TRP A 692 -2.74 -9.84 57.33
C TRP A 692 -3.60 -10.48 58.41
N THR A 693 -3.95 -11.74 58.20
CA THR A 693 -4.59 -12.61 59.18
C THR A 693 -3.52 -13.44 59.88
N SER A 694 -3.37 -13.25 61.18
CA SER A 694 -2.44 -13.99 62.02
C SER A 694 -3.08 -15.22 62.67
N THR A 695 -2.31 -16.29 62.82
CA THR A 695 -2.67 -17.46 63.62
C THR A 695 -1.45 -17.89 64.44
N GLY A 696 -1.64 -18.17 65.74
CA GLY A 696 -0.53 -18.47 66.66
C GLY A 696 0.25 -17.22 67.10
N SER A 697 1.42 -17.42 67.73
CA SER A 697 2.23 -16.32 68.26
C SER A 697 2.98 -15.58 67.15
N THR A 698 2.42 -14.46 66.71
CA THR A 698 2.95 -13.61 65.63
C THR A 698 2.81 -12.13 65.97
N ASN A 699 3.57 -11.26 65.30
CA ASN A 699 3.45 -9.81 65.45
C ASN A 699 3.68 -9.11 64.10
N ILE A 700 2.97 -8.02 63.87
CA ILE A 700 3.08 -7.18 62.67
C ILE A 700 3.39 -5.76 63.13
N SER A 701 4.54 -5.24 62.74
CA SER A 701 5.02 -3.91 63.16
C SER A 701 5.53 -3.15 61.95
N GLY A 702 4.69 -2.27 61.40
CA GLY A 702 4.99 -1.57 60.15
C GLY A 702 5.17 -2.57 59.00
N ASN A 703 6.33 -2.53 58.36
CA ASN A 703 6.69 -3.43 57.25
C ASN A 703 7.34 -4.76 57.70
N THR A 704 7.44 -4.99 59.02
CA THR A 704 8.07 -6.19 59.59
C THR A 704 7.02 -7.16 60.10
N LEU A 705 7.05 -8.39 59.59
CA LEU A 705 6.19 -9.49 60.00
C LEU A 705 7.00 -10.53 60.76
N THR A 706 6.60 -10.86 61.98
CA THR A 706 7.36 -11.73 62.89
C THR A 706 6.57 -12.98 63.25
N LEU A 707 7.21 -14.14 63.14
CA LEU A 707 6.73 -15.43 63.63
C LEU A 707 7.58 -15.84 64.84
N TYR A 708 6.98 -15.93 66.04
CA TYR A 708 7.73 -16.24 67.26
C TYR A 708 8.03 -17.73 67.42
N GLN A 709 9.18 -18.01 68.04
CA GLN A 709 9.58 -19.35 68.42
C GLN A 709 8.56 -20.02 69.36
N GLY A 710 8.29 -21.31 69.14
CA GLY A 710 7.37 -22.11 69.95
C GLY A 710 5.89 -21.98 69.56
N GLY A 711 5.52 -20.96 68.77
CA GLY A 711 4.12 -20.54 68.60
C GLY A 711 3.34 -21.14 67.43
N ARG A 712 3.99 -21.93 66.55
CA ARG A 712 3.41 -22.41 65.27
C ARG A 712 2.71 -21.29 64.49
N GLY A 713 3.37 -20.13 64.43
CA GLY A 713 2.83 -18.92 63.83
C GLY A 713 2.66 -19.05 62.32
N ILE A 714 1.53 -18.58 61.80
CA ILE A 714 1.26 -18.45 60.36
C ILE A 714 0.64 -17.07 60.12
N LEU A 715 1.11 -16.40 59.08
CA LEU A 715 0.50 -15.16 58.57
C LEU A 715 -0.06 -15.43 57.18
N LYS A 716 -1.33 -15.10 56.98
CA LYS A 716 -2.03 -15.27 55.70
C LYS A 716 -2.60 -13.95 55.23
N GLN A 717 -2.54 -13.70 53.94
CA GLN A 717 -3.23 -12.56 53.34
C GLN A 717 -3.85 -12.97 52.01
N ASN A 718 -5.15 -12.74 51.88
CA ASN A 718 -5.87 -12.98 50.64
C ASN A 718 -5.41 -11.98 49.56
N LEU A 719 -5.31 -12.46 48.34
CA LEU A 719 -4.87 -11.71 47.17
C LEU A 719 -6.01 -11.66 46.16
N GLN A 720 -6.25 -10.47 45.62
CA GLN A 720 -7.07 -10.29 44.43
C GLN A 720 -6.13 -10.33 43.23
N LEU A 721 -6.02 -11.51 42.63
CA LEU A 721 -5.22 -11.70 41.43
C LEU A 721 -6.16 -11.74 40.23
N ASP A 722 -5.72 -11.19 39.11
CA ASP A 722 -6.40 -11.34 37.84
C ASP A 722 -6.11 -12.72 37.26
N SER A 723 -7.04 -13.23 36.45
CA SER A 723 -6.75 -14.41 35.63
C SER A 723 -5.58 -14.06 34.72
N PHE A 724 -4.73 -15.05 34.45
CA PHE A 724 -3.76 -14.98 33.35
C PHE A 724 -2.68 -13.89 33.45
N SER A 725 -2.38 -13.46 34.67
CA SER A 725 -1.42 -12.40 34.96
C SER A 725 -0.15 -12.94 35.65
N THR A 726 0.98 -12.31 35.33
CA THR A 726 2.28 -12.55 35.98
C THR A 726 2.48 -11.56 37.11
N TYR A 727 2.94 -12.03 38.25
CA TYR A 727 3.23 -11.22 39.43
C TYR A 727 4.66 -11.47 39.92
N ARG A 728 5.19 -10.50 40.65
CA ARG A 728 6.48 -10.63 41.34
C ARG A 728 6.27 -10.45 42.84
N VAL A 729 6.69 -11.45 43.61
CA VAL A 729 6.76 -11.36 45.06
C VAL A 729 8.17 -10.92 45.46
N TYR A 730 8.26 -9.89 46.29
CA TYR A 730 9.51 -9.39 46.84
C TYR A 730 9.49 -9.40 48.37
N PHE A 731 10.57 -9.85 49.00
CA PHE A 731 10.74 -9.83 50.45
C PHE A 731 12.19 -10.03 50.87
N SER A 732 12.51 -9.59 52.08
CA SER A 732 13.70 -10.04 52.82
C SER A 732 13.27 -10.89 54.02
N VAL A 733 14.00 -11.95 54.34
CA VAL A 733 13.69 -12.84 55.45
C VAL A 733 14.92 -13.22 56.25
N SER A 734 14.80 -13.18 57.57
CA SER A 734 15.82 -13.62 58.53
C SER A 734 15.29 -14.83 59.31
N GLY A 735 15.98 -15.97 59.21
CA GLY A 735 15.59 -17.25 59.83
C GLY A 735 15.09 -18.30 58.83
N ASP A 736 14.77 -19.50 59.33
CA ASP A 736 14.25 -20.62 58.51
C ASP A 736 12.77 -20.43 58.22
N ALA A 737 12.48 -20.00 56.99
CA ALA A 737 11.18 -19.52 56.57
C ALA A 737 10.63 -20.31 55.38
N ASN A 738 9.32 -20.34 55.25
CA ASN A 738 8.64 -20.90 54.10
C ASN A 738 7.55 -19.94 53.60
N VAL A 739 7.57 -19.67 52.29
CA VAL A 739 6.64 -18.76 51.62
C VAL A 739 5.86 -19.55 50.58
N ARG A 740 4.53 -19.46 50.64
CA ARG A 740 3.63 -20.11 49.69
C ARG A 740 2.60 -19.12 49.17
N ILE A 741 2.28 -19.19 47.89
CA ILE A 741 1.16 -18.47 47.27
C ILE A 741 0.29 -19.53 46.62
N ARG A 742 -0.92 -19.71 47.13
CA ARG A 742 -1.81 -20.81 46.73
C ARG A 742 -3.27 -20.47 46.97
N ASN A 743 -4.15 -21.23 46.32
CA ASN A 743 -5.56 -21.32 46.70
C ASN A 743 -5.80 -22.71 47.34
N SER A 744 -7.06 -23.14 47.42
CA SER A 744 -7.43 -24.45 47.98
C SER A 744 -7.02 -25.65 47.11
N ARG A 745 -6.77 -25.45 45.81
CA ARG A 745 -6.59 -26.50 44.79
C ARG A 745 -5.24 -26.43 44.08
N GLU A 746 -4.68 -25.25 43.94
CA GLU A 746 -3.47 -24.95 43.16
C GLU A 746 -2.47 -24.13 43.97
N VAL A 747 -1.18 -24.39 43.73
CA VAL A 747 -0.05 -23.64 44.29
C VAL A 747 0.64 -22.92 43.13
N LEU A 748 0.74 -21.60 43.21
CA LEU A 748 1.42 -20.77 42.19
C LEU A 748 2.90 -20.63 42.51
N PHE A 749 3.25 -20.60 43.80
CA PHE A 749 4.62 -20.48 44.28
C PHE A 749 4.77 -21.15 45.64
N GLU A 750 5.83 -21.91 45.85
CA GLU A 750 6.23 -22.44 47.15
C GLU A 750 7.75 -22.57 47.22
N LYS A 751 8.35 -21.97 48.24
CA LYS A 751 9.80 -22.09 48.48
C LYS A 751 10.14 -21.93 49.95
N ARG A 752 11.05 -22.77 50.43
CA ARG A 752 11.63 -22.71 51.77
C ARG A 752 13.03 -22.10 51.72
N TYR A 753 13.29 -21.15 52.59
CA TYR A 753 14.55 -20.43 52.75
C TYR A 753 15.16 -20.79 54.11
N MET A 754 16.12 -21.73 54.12
CA MET A 754 16.57 -22.40 55.34
C MET A 754 17.48 -21.55 56.26
N SER A 755 18.15 -20.53 55.74
CA SER A 755 19.15 -19.73 56.48
C SER A 755 18.88 -18.23 56.42
N GLY A 756 17.64 -17.81 56.15
CA GLY A 756 17.32 -16.45 55.73
C GLY A 756 17.72 -16.19 54.28
N ALA A 757 17.11 -15.18 53.67
CA ALA A 757 17.39 -14.74 52.31
C ALA A 757 17.07 -13.25 52.21
N LYS A 758 18.00 -12.47 51.66
CA LYS A 758 17.85 -11.02 51.53
C LYS A 758 17.46 -10.68 50.10
N ASP A 759 16.58 -9.68 49.94
CA ASP A 759 16.17 -9.11 48.67
C ASP A 759 15.67 -10.16 47.66
N VAL A 760 14.90 -11.13 48.15
CA VAL A 760 14.29 -12.18 47.34
C VAL A 760 13.28 -11.54 46.40
N SER A 761 13.36 -11.90 45.12
CA SER A 761 12.45 -11.43 44.08
C SER A 761 12.08 -12.61 43.19
N GLU A 762 10.91 -13.19 43.40
CA GLU A 762 10.46 -14.40 42.69
C GLU A 762 9.23 -14.09 41.82
N MET A 763 9.15 -14.73 40.66
CA MET A 763 8.05 -14.56 39.72
C MET A 763 7.08 -15.73 39.82
N PHE A 764 5.79 -15.47 39.75
CA PHE A 764 4.75 -16.49 39.65
C PHE A 764 3.63 -16.04 38.70
N THR A 765 2.91 -16.99 38.12
CA THR A 765 1.83 -16.73 37.16
C THR A 765 0.53 -17.34 37.65
N THR A 766 -0.58 -16.65 37.40
CA THR A 766 -1.94 -17.18 37.62
C THR A 766 -2.43 -17.94 36.41
N LYS A 767 -3.41 -18.83 36.59
CA LYS A 767 -4.07 -19.58 35.51
C LYS A 767 -5.50 -19.05 35.30
N PHE A 768 -6.42 -19.92 34.88
CA PHE A 768 -7.83 -19.58 34.68
C PHE A 768 -8.51 -19.25 36.00
N GLU A 769 -8.24 -20.05 37.03
CA GLU A 769 -8.72 -19.80 38.38
C GLU A 769 -8.03 -18.56 38.94
N LYS A 770 -8.81 -17.58 39.37
CA LYS A 770 -8.35 -16.31 39.97
C LYS A 770 -8.83 -16.11 41.41
N ASP A 771 -9.76 -16.96 41.85
CA ASP A 771 -10.46 -16.77 43.11
C ASP A 771 -9.71 -17.43 44.27
N ASN A 772 -9.79 -16.79 45.45
CA ASN A 772 -9.35 -17.32 46.75
C ASN A 772 -7.85 -17.63 46.86
N PHE A 773 -6.99 -16.96 46.09
CA PHE A 773 -5.55 -17.02 46.32
C PHE A 773 -5.16 -16.25 47.59
N TYR A 774 -4.15 -16.77 48.28
CA TYR A 774 -3.53 -16.09 49.41
C TYR A 774 -2.04 -16.39 49.48
N ILE A 775 -1.28 -15.46 50.05
CA ILE A 775 0.09 -15.70 50.50
C ILE A 775 0.07 -16.24 51.92
N GLU A 776 0.91 -17.23 52.20
CA GLU A 776 1.11 -17.87 53.50
C GLU A 776 2.60 -17.78 53.86
N LEU A 777 2.89 -17.08 54.96
CA LEU A 777 4.22 -17.00 55.56
C LEU A 777 4.24 -17.91 56.80
N SER A 778 5.11 -18.90 56.79
CA SER A 778 5.28 -19.85 57.89
C SER A 778 6.75 -20.11 58.21
N GLN A 779 7.03 -20.75 59.35
CA GLN A 779 8.36 -21.29 59.62
C GLN A 779 8.66 -22.48 58.70
N GLY A 780 9.92 -22.70 58.37
CA GLY A 780 10.34 -23.83 57.53
C GLY A 780 10.34 -25.18 58.25
N ASN A 781 10.48 -25.18 59.59
CA ASN A 781 10.37 -26.37 60.42
C ASN A 781 9.50 -26.12 61.66
N ASN A 782 8.62 -27.07 61.96
CA ASN A 782 7.70 -27.02 63.11
C ASN A 782 8.18 -27.85 64.32
N LEU A 783 9.32 -28.55 64.22
CA LEU A 783 9.96 -29.22 65.36
C LEU A 783 10.41 -28.18 66.39
N TYR A 784 9.94 -28.33 67.64
CA TYR A 784 10.12 -27.39 68.76
C TYR A 784 9.57 -25.96 68.52
N GLY A 785 8.66 -25.80 67.55
CA GLY A 785 8.03 -24.53 67.22
C GLY A 785 8.93 -23.51 66.50
N GLY A 786 10.05 -23.96 65.93
CA GLY A 786 10.94 -23.19 65.04
C GLY A 786 11.68 -22.01 65.70
N PRO A 787 12.81 -21.53 65.15
CA PRO A 787 13.42 -20.28 65.59
C PRO A 787 12.53 -19.08 65.24
N ILE A 788 12.76 -17.92 65.86
CA ILE A 788 12.10 -16.67 65.47
C ILE A 788 12.42 -16.34 64.01
N VAL A 789 11.41 -15.93 63.25
CA VAL A 789 11.55 -15.54 61.84
C VAL A 789 10.99 -14.14 61.64
N HIS A 790 11.72 -13.32 60.91
CA HIS A 790 11.28 -11.98 60.51
C HIS A 790 11.24 -11.88 58.99
N PHE A 791 10.11 -11.45 58.45
CA PHE A 791 9.95 -11.02 57.06
C PHE A 791 9.89 -9.50 57.01
N TYR A 792 10.52 -8.91 56.01
CA TYR A 792 10.62 -7.49 55.79
C TYR A 792 10.20 -7.17 54.35
N ASP A 793 9.49 -6.06 54.18
CA ASP A 793 9.12 -5.48 52.88
C ASP A 793 8.44 -6.48 51.93
N VAL A 794 7.60 -7.35 52.50
CA VAL A 794 6.80 -8.31 51.72
C VAL A 794 5.84 -7.53 50.83
N SER A 795 5.98 -7.72 49.52
CA SER A 795 5.19 -7.03 48.49
C SER A 795 4.87 -7.96 47.32
N ILE A 796 3.74 -7.70 46.66
CA ILE A 796 3.34 -8.37 45.41
C ILE A 796 2.83 -7.32 44.43
N LYS A 797 3.41 -7.31 43.22
CA LYS A 797 3.12 -6.38 42.13
C LYS A 797 2.94 -7.09 40.78
#